data_AF-A0A662UMU2-F1
#
_entry.id   AF-A0A662UMU2-F1
#
_cell.length_a   1.000
_cell.length_b   1.000
_cell.length_c   1.000
_cell.angle_alpha   90.00
_cell.angle_beta   90.00
_cell.angle_gamma   90.00
#
_symmetry.space_group_name_H-M   'P 1'
#
loop_
_entity.id
_entity.type
_entity.pdbx_description
1 polymer ?
#
loop_
_entity_poly.entity_id
_entity_poly.type
_entity_poly.pdbx_seq_one_letter_code
_entity_poly.pdbx_strand_id
1 'polypeptide(L)'
;MSLRRRLTPLLVSLLVIVAVTIILACYYLYGIHFETVLRASRNAEDLVNNFRALYLGVLGLGTAIGLSFLFIPIILKKRWVLYAYVILSLIVLLPTVFILSHKIPIEMMYRSELARYSYLANCCRNNSLDCIWNFTRSIADEFNATYGASIAKPQNLLRLPFVDIDEVSKLAAIAKTGACFDFALSMTRVLNDLGCPARIVEVRGVDHAVPEVMIGDKWYVIDALYTTRNQPVEASLWASYLAKNKPECFNAIAKLIDMNTGMDITAEHGFNTSLVTIEAIIDPTARRGDEEPAKEAEVLIFIPSSRGLYRTLVYLGSTNDEGLATVELVVGRDYIVFVEKGTYVSVEHIYIPQGAKFFKITIPMYVEGVKIMEGGISVMQMVTGAIIAIVSAVVTVLLGHFIERRKKPKLRIAKLDFYRFESSVRLHLVVENRGVQVARNATAYLTILLHKDDKQSTNLPKTLLAPKEVFVREHRLPPRSWDYLVPVSESFSVVKEPLPWTVPKEFGRGLDGDPYHHVADIPAKGFNRVLLMDIYRVEGPCYVLRIFSEYGTESRPRAVLVLPPASQAMFKRLIFEVFVTCDEIRKEGRALIELVPEDQDYMLYFNGVKIASLSMLTKELREDSNAKICCKTLKQ
;
A
#
# COMPACT_ATOMS: atom_id res chain seq x y z
N MET A 1 -25.28 -26.57 -44.66
CA MET A 1 -24.49 -27.54 -43.88
C MET A 1 -23.13 -26.94 -43.55
N SER A 2 -22.82 -26.70 -42.28
CA SER A 2 -22.81 -25.33 -41.73
C SER A 2 -21.40 -24.92 -41.29
N LEU A 3 -21.12 -23.62 -41.34
CA LEU A 3 -19.93 -22.93 -40.81
C LEU A 3 -19.61 -23.35 -39.34
N ARG A 4 -20.65 -23.78 -38.60
CA ARG A 4 -20.59 -24.37 -37.25
C ARG A 4 -19.70 -25.62 -37.12
N ARG A 5 -19.48 -26.40 -38.18
CA ARG A 5 -18.62 -27.62 -38.14
C ARG A 5 -17.11 -27.33 -38.27
N ARG A 6 -16.72 -26.13 -38.73
CA ARG A 6 -15.29 -25.74 -38.87
C ARG A 6 -14.81 -24.79 -37.77
N LEU A 7 -15.71 -24.01 -37.16
CA LEU A 7 -15.38 -23.06 -36.09
C LEU A 7 -15.17 -23.71 -34.71
N THR A 8 -15.88 -24.79 -34.39
CA THR A 8 -15.76 -25.50 -33.10
C THR A 8 -14.36 -26.08 -32.83
N PRO A 9 -13.69 -26.73 -33.80
CA PRO A 9 -12.27 -27.08 -33.72
C PRO A 9 -11.32 -25.99 -33.22
N LEU A 10 -11.39 -24.83 -33.88
CA LEU A 10 -10.45 -23.74 -33.73
C LEU A 10 -10.68 -23.04 -32.40
N LEU A 11 -11.95 -22.90 -32.00
CA LEU A 11 -12.32 -22.36 -30.71
C LEU A 11 -11.86 -23.27 -29.56
N VAL A 12 -11.99 -24.59 -29.71
CA VAL A 12 -11.52 -25.57 -28.72
C VAL A 12 -10.00 -25.54 -28.62
N SER A 13 -9.28 -25.53 -29.75
CA SER A 13 -7.81 -25.40 -29.73
C SER A 13 -7.35 -24.08 -29.10
N LEU A 14 -8.03 -22.96 -29.38
CA LEU A 14 -7.70 -21.66 -28.79
C LEU A 14 -7.96 -21.64 -27.27
N LEU A 15 -9.09 -22.18 -26.81
CA LEU A 15 -9.40 -22.30 -25.38
C LEU A 15 -8.37 -23.14 -24.63
N VAL A 16 -7.86 -24.20 -25.28
CA VAL A 16 -6.83 -25.08 -24.70
C VAL A 16 -5.49 -24.38 -24.64
N ILE A 17 -5.09 -23.65 -25.68
CA ILE A 17 -3.87 -22.83 -25.66
C ILE A 17 -3.96 -21.80 -24.53
N VAL A 18 -5.10 -21.13 -24.38
CA VAL A 18 -5.31 -20.15 -23.31
C VAL A 18 -5.25 -20.81 -21.93
N ALA A 19 -5.91 -21.96 -21.74
CA ALA A 19 -5.88 -22.71 -20.47
C ALA A 19 -4.46 -23.16 -20.09
N VAL A 20 -3.71 -23.76 -21.03
CA VAL A 20 -2.32 -24.19 -20.82
C VAL A 20 -1.43 -22.97 -20.53
N THR A 21 -1.61 -21.86 -21.23
CA THR A 21 -0.84 -20.62 -20.99
C THR A 21 -1.10 -20.06 -19.60
N ILE A 22 -2.36 -20.05 -19.15
CA ILE A 22 -2.73 -19.61 -17.78
C ILE A 22 -2.10 -20.54 -16.73
N ILE A 23 -2.17 -21.86 -16.92
CA ILE A 23 -1.55 -22.84 -16.03
C ILE A 23 -0.04 -22.61 -15.93
N LEU A 24 0.64 -22.40 -17.06
CA LEU A 24 2.09 -22.11 -17.10
C LEU A 24 2.45 -20.76 -16.47
N ALA A 25 1.59 -19.74 -16.60
CA ALA A 25 1.80 -18.44 -15.95
C ALA A 25 1.62 -18.54 -14.42
N CYS A 26 0.59 -19.25 -13.95
CA CYS A 26 0.40 -19.56 -12.54
C CYS A 26 1.56 -20.39 -11.97
N TYR A 27 2.07 -21.35 -12.75
CA TYR A 27 3.25 -22.15 -12.43
C TYR A 27 4.48 -21.27 -12.19
N TYR A 28 4.77 -20.38 -13.13
CA TYR A 28 5.90 -19.45 -13.04
C TYR A 28 5.80 -18.53 -11.83
N LEU A 29 4.61 -17.99 -11.56
CA LEU A 29 4.38 -17.10 -10.42
C LEU A 29 4.51 -17.84 -9.08
N TYR A 30 3.92 -19.03 -8.94
CA TYR A 30 4.05 -19.83 -7.71
C TYR A 30 5.50 -20.24 -7.46
N GLY A 31 6.20 -20.75 -8.48
CA GLY A 31 7.61 -21.14 -8.37
C GLY A 31 8.51 -19.99 -7.91
N ILE A 32 8.31 -18.79 -8.46
CA ILE A 32 9.04 -17.58 -8.02
C ILE A 32 8.73 -17.23 -6.58
N HIS A 33 7.45 -17.22 -6.19
CA HIS A 33 7.07 -16.87 -4.83
C HIS A 33 7.57 -17.90 -3.80
N PHE A 34 7.49 -19.18 -4.13
CA PHE A 34 8.02 -20.26 -3.29
C PHE A 34 9.54 -20.17 -3.16
N GLU A 35 10.26 -20.00 -4.27
CA GLU A 35 11.72 -19.85 -4.25
C GLU A 35 12.16 -18.62 -3.45
N THR A 36 11.45 -17.50 -3.57
CA THR A 36 11.75 -16.28 -2.82
C THR A 36 11.47 -16.44 -1.33
N VAL A 37 10.42 -17.17 -0.92
CA VAL A 37 10.18 -17.52 0.49
C VAL A 37 11.32 -18.38 1.03
N LEU A 38 11.75 -19.41 0.29
CA LEU A 38 12.84 -20.26 0.73
C LEU A 38 14.17 -19.52 0.81
N ARG A 39 14.51 -18.66 -0.17
CA ARG A 39 15.72 -17.82 -0.10
C ARG A 39 15.73 -16.84 1.07
N ALA A 40 14.57 -16.42 1.54
CA ALA A 40 14.44 -15.56 2.71
C ALA A 40 14.72 -16.31 4.02
N SER A 41 14.75 -17.64 3.98
CA SER A 41 15.16 -18.48 5.10
C SER A 41 16.69 -18.56 5.18
N ARG A 42 17.23 -18.40 6.39
CA ARG A 42 18.69 -18.43 6.64
C ARG A 42 19.35 -19.79 6.41
N ASN A 43 18.56 -20.88 6.33
CA ASN A 43 19.06 -22.26 6.34
C ASN A 43 18.64 -23.08 5.10
N ALA A 44 18.22 -22.43 4.00
CA ALA A 44 17.54 -23.11 2.91
C ALA A 44 18.29 -23.10 1.56
N GLU A 45 19.59 -22.80 1.49
CA GLU A 45 20.33 -22.78 0.21
C GLU A 45 20.31 -24.13 -0.51
N ASP A 46 20.62 -25.23 0.18
CA ASP A 46 20.54 -26.60 -0.38
C ASP A 46 19.10 -26.96 -0.77
N LEU A 47 18.12 -26.40 -0.06
CA LEU A 47 16.69 -26.59 -0.26
C LEU A 47 16.21 -25.92 -1.56
N VAL A 48 16.64 -24.68 -1.80
CA VAL A 48 16.37 -23.91 -3.01
C VAL A 48 16.95 -24.62 -4.23
N ASN A 49 18.15 -25.20 -4.10
CA ASN A 49 18.82 -25.91 -5.18
C ASN A 49 18.11 -27.22 -5.55
N ASN A 50 17.71 -28.03 -4.57
CA ASN A 50 16.95 -29.26 -4.80
C ASN A 50 15.56 -28.98 -5.40
N PHE A 51 14.88 -27.95 -4.92
CA PHE A 51 13.60 -27.51 -5.46
C PHE A 51 13.73 -27.04 -6.91
N ARG A 52 14.75 -26.22 -7.22
CA ARG A 52 15.02 -25.76 -8.59
C ARG A 52 15.27 -26.90 -9.55
N ALA A 53 16.05 -27.91 -9.15
CA ALA A 53 16.31 -29.08 -9.98
C ALA A 53 15.02 -29.86 -10.29
N LEU A 54 14.17 -30.09 -9.28
CA LEU A 54 12.88 -30.77 -9.45
C LEU A 54 11.92 -29.95 -10.32
N TYR A 55 11.82 -28.64 -10.08
CA TYR A 55 10.98 -27.69 -10.82
C TYR A 55 11.40 -27.57 -12.29
N LEU A 56 12.71 -27.51 -12.58
CA LEU A 56 13.23 -27.50 -13.95
C LEU A 56 12.98 -28.84 -14.65
N GLY A 57 13.08 -29.97 -13.93
CA GLY A 57 12.76 -31.30 -14.44
C GLY A 57 11.29 -31.44 -14.85
N VAL A 58 10.36 -30.97 -14.00
CA VAL A 58 8.92 -30.99 -14.27
C VAL A 58 8.54 -30.04 -15.40
N LEU A 59 9.11 -28.83 -15.44
CA LEU A 59 8.90 -27.89 -16.56
C LEU A 59 9.45 -28.46 -17.87
N GLY A 60 10.64 -29.08 -17.85
CA GLY A 60 11.26 -29.74 -18.98
C GLY A 60 10.41 -30.90 -19.52
N LEU A 61 9.88 -31.75 -18.62
CA LEU A 61 8.99 -32.84 -19.00
C LEU A 61 7.65 -32.31 -19.57
N GLY A 62 7.04 -31.31 -18.92
CA GLY A 62 5.79 -30.70 -19.37
C GLY A 62 5.91 -30.03 -20.75
N THR A 63 7.02 -29.34 -21.00
CA THR A 63 7.34 -28.74 -22.31
C THR A 63 7.65 -29.79 -23.38
N ALA A 64 8.42 -30.84 -23.06
CA ALA A 64 8.69 -31.94 -23.98
C ALA A 64 7.40 -32.69 -24.36
N ILE A 65 6.51 -32.95 -23.39
CA ILE A 65 5.19 -33.52 -23.62
C ILE A 65 4.39 -32.58 -24.54
N GLY A 66 4.25 -31.29 -24.17
CA GLY A 66 3.51 -30.31 -24.97
C GLY A 66 4.01 -30.14 -26.41
N LEU A 67 5.33 -30.13 -26.62
CA LEU A 67 5.96 -30.05 -27.94
C LEU A 67 5.73 -31.33 -28.76
N SER A 68 5.79 -32.51 -28.14
CA SER A 68 5.50 -33.78 -28.82
C SER A 68 4.07 -33.83 -29.39
N PHE A 69 3.13 -33.08 -28.79
CA PHE A 69 1.75 -32.97 -29.26
C PHE A 69 1.54 -31.96 -30.39
N LEU A 70 2.47 -31.02 -30.66
CA LEU A 70 2.43 -30.22 -31.89
C LEU A 70 2.57 -31.09 -33.15
N PHE A 71 3.18 -32.27 -33.01
CA PHE A 71 3.39 -33.25 -34.09
C PHE A 71 2.25 -34.28 -34.22
N ILE A 72 1.39 -34.43 -33.21
CA ILE A 72 0.27 -35.39 -33.23
C ILE A 72 -0.88 -35.04 -34.21
N PRO A 73 -1.20 -33.77 -34.49
CA PRO A 73 -2.07 -33.34 -35.60
C PRO A 73 -1.61 -33.83 -36.98
N ILE A 74 -0.31 -34.00 -37.17
CA ILE A 74 0.28 -34.44 -38.44
C ILE A 74 0.07 -35.95 -38.65
N ILE A 75 -0.02 -36.72 -37.57
CA ILE A 75 -0.07 -38.20 -37.59
C ILE A 75 -1.51 -38.74 -37.56
N LEU A 76 -2.45 -38.09 -36.83
CA LEU A 76 -3.79 -38.65 -36.57
C LEU A 76 -4.91 -37.96 -37.38
N LYS A 77 -5.07 -38.34 -38.66
CA LYS A 77 -6.23 -37.91 -39.47
C LYS A 77 -7.56 -38.36 -38.83
N LYS A 78 -8.45 -37.37 -38.56
CA LYS A 78 -9.91 -37.53 -38.29
C LYS A 78 -10.36 -38.17 -36.95
N ARG A 79 -9.70 -37.93 -35.80
CA ARG A 79 -10.23 -38.37 -34.49
C ARG A 79 -10.36 -37.23 -33.46
N TRP A 80 -11.31 -36.32 -33.68
CA TRP A 80 -11.66 -35.21 -32.76
C TRP A 80 -11.89 -35.66 -31.31
N VAL A 81 -12.47 -36.85 -31.12
CA VAL A 81 -12.68 -37.45 -29.80
C VAL A 81 -11.36 -37.78 -29.11
N LEU A 82 -10.37 -38.32 -29.85
CA LEU A 82 -9.04 -38.62 -29.30
C LEU A 82 -8.28 -37.34 -28.91
N TYR A 83 -8.40 -36.26 -29.70
CA TYR A 83 -7.86 -34.95 -29.32
C TYR A 83 -8.49 -34.42 -28.04
N ALA A 84 -9.81 -34.49 -27.91
CA ALA A 84 -10.51 -34.05 -26.71
C ALA A 84 -10.09 -34.86 -25.46
N TYR A 85 -9.96 -36.18 -25.57
CA TYR A 85 -9.48 -37.04 -24.47
C TYR A 85 -8.05 -36.73 -24.06
N VAL A 86 -7.13 -36.57 -25.02
CA VAL A 86 -5.73 -36.24 -24.73
C VAL A 86 -5.62 -34.86 -24.07
N ILE A 87 -6.38 -33.88 -24.55
CA ILE A 87 -6.44 -32.53 -23.99
C ILE A 87 -6.98 -32.56 -22.57
N LEU A 88 -8.09 -33.28 -22.33
CA LEU A 88 -8.66 -33.42 -20.99
C LEU A 88 -7.67 -34.11 -20.04
N SER A 89 -6.99 -35.17 -20.50
CA SER A 89 -5.95 -35.85 -19.74
C SER A 89 -4.78 -34.92 -19.41
N LEU A 90 -4.38 -34.01 -20.29
CA LEU A 90 -3.31 -33.03 -20.02
C LEU A 90 -3.73 -31.93 -19.05
N ILE A 91 -4.98 -31.44 -19.17
CA ILE A 91 -5.58 -30.49 -18.23
C ILE A 91 -5.65 -31.09 -16.82
N VAL A 92 -5.76 -32.42 -16.70
CA VAL A 92 -5.72 -33.10 -15.40
C VAL A 92 -4.29 -33.43 -14.97
N LEU A 93 -3.47 -33.98 -15.87
CA LEU A 93 -2.12 -34.48 -15.57
C LEU A 93 -1.17 -33.35 -15.17
N LEU A 94 -1.17 -32.23 -15.89
CA LEU A 94 -0.23 -31.13 -15.62
C LEU A 94 -0.47 -30.49 -14.25
N PRO A 95 -1.71 -30.11 -13.86
CA PRO A 95 -1.99 -29.66 -12.49
C PRO A 95 -1.75 -30.74 -11.43
N THR A 96 -2.02 -32.01 -11.75
CA THR A 96 -1.79 -33.10 -10.78
C THR A 96 -0.30 -33.28 -10.50
N VAL A 97 0.53 -33.37 -11.55
CA VAL A 97 1.99 -33.45 -11.40
C VAL A 97 2.54 -32.20 -10.72
N PHE A 98 1.97 -31.02 -10.98
CA PHE A 98 2.30 -29.78 -10.30
C PHE A 98 1.98 -29.82 -8.81
N ILE A 99 0.73 -30.14 -8.43
CA ILE A 99 0.34 -30.22 -7.01
C ILE A 99 1.25 -31.22 -6.29
N LEU A 100 1.50 -32.37 -6.91
CA LEU A 100 2.38 -33.40 -6.33
C LEU A 100 3.83 -32.94 -6.23
N SER A 101 4.38 -32.24 -7.23
CA SER A 101 5.77 -31.79 -7.22
C SER A 101 6.08 -30.74 -6.16
N HIS A 102 5.07 -30.10 -5.56
CA HIS A 102 5.22 -29.10 -4.51
C HIS A 102 4.78 -29.62 -3.14
N LYS A 103 3.62 -30.28 -3.08
CA LYS A 103 3.12 -30.88 -1.83
C LYS A 103 4.06 -31.95 -1.30
N ILE A 104 4.65 -32.79 -2.16
CA ILE A 104 5.57 -33.85 -1.72
C ILE A 104 6.83 -33.27 -1.07
N PRO A 105 7.58 -32.33 -1.70
CA PRO A 105 8.71 -31.70 -1.03
C PRO A 105 8.35 -31.00 0.27
N ILE A 106 7.27 -30.20 0.29
CA ILE A 106 6.84 -29.51 1.52
C ILE A 106 6.56 -30.52 2.63
N GLU A 107 5.82 -31.58 2.34
CA GLU A 107 5.52 -32.64 3.29
C GLU A 107 6.78 -33.38 3.78
N MET A 108 7.71 -33.71 2.88
CA MET A 108 8.97 -34.39 3.24
C MET A 108 9.84 -33.52 4.13
N MET A 109 10.01 -32.24 3.77
CA MET A 109 10.79 -31.28 4.53
C MET A 109 10.14 -31.02 5.89
N TYR A 110 8.83 -30.85 5.91
CA TYR A 110 8.08 -30.66 7.13
C TYR A 110 8.19 -31.86 8.06
N ARG A 111 8.13 -33.11 7.55
CA ARG A 111 8.37 -34.31 8.37
C ARG A 111 9.78 -34.37 8.95
N SER A 112 10.78 -33.95 8.18
CA SER A 112 12.15 -33.85 8.69
C SER A 112 12.26 -32.82 9.81
N GLU A 113 11.60 -31.67 9.64
CA GLU A 113 11.55 -30.61 10.63
C GLU A 113 10.78 -31.05 11.90
N LEU A 114 9.64 -31.74 11.72
CA LEU A 114 8.84 -32.31 12.80
C LEU A 114 9.62 -33.36 13.61
N ALA A 115 10.41 -34.20 12.93
CA ALA A 115 11.26 -35.21 13.57
C ALA A 115 12.30 -34.58 14.51
N ARG A 116 12.86 -33.41 14.14
CA ARG A 116 13.77 -32.63 15.01
C ARG A 116 13.09 -32.18 16.30
N TYR A 117 11.77 -32.02 16.27
CA TYR A 117 10.96 -31.58 17.41
C TYR A 117 10.20 -32.72 18.09
N SER A 118 10.48 -33.98 17.74
CA SER A 118 9.79 -35.14 18.31
C SER A 118 9.79 -35.21 19.84
N TYR A 119 10.80 -34.63 20.50
CA TYR A 119 10.85 -34.52 21.97
C TYR A 119 9.66 -33.75 22.56
N LEU A 120 9.05 -32.82 21.80
CA LEU A 120 7.88 -32.07 22.25
C LEU A 120 6.64 -32.95 22.42
N ALA A 121 6.55 -34.10 21.77
CA ALA A 121 5.43 -35.02 21.98
C ALA A 121 5.35 -35.47 23.46
N ASN A 122 6.50 -35.63 24.12
CA ASN A 122 6.54 -35.89 25.57
C ASN A 122 6.13 -34.66 26.38
N CYS A 123 6.47 -33.45 25.91
CA CYS A 123 6.06 -32.21 26.55
C CYS A 123 4.53 -32.00 26.47
N CYS A 124 3.92 -32.33 25.32
CA CYS A 124 2.47 -32.34 25.13
C CYS A 124 1.80 -33.34 26.07
N ARG A 125 2.31 -34.58 26.13
CA ARG A 125 1.75 -35.63 27.00
C ARG A 125 1.85 -35.27 28.49
N ASN A 126 2.94 -34.63 28.89
CA ASN A 126 3.19 -34.25 30.28
C ASN A 126 2.63 -32.87 30.64
N ASN A 127 1.90 -32.20 29.75
CA ASN A 127 1.39 -30.84 29.95
C ASN A 127 2.49 -29.86 30.42
N SER A 128 3.70 -29.95 29.86
CA SER A 128 4.85 -29.13 30.27
C SER A 128 4.87 -27.80 29.53
N LEU A 129 4.27 -26.78 30.14
CA LEU A 129 4.26 -25.41 29.61
C LEU A 129 5.68 -24.85 29.42
N ASP A 130 6.59 -25.07 30.38
CA ASP A 130 7.97 -24.60 30.29
C ASP A 130 8.72 -25.20 29.10
N CYS A 131 8.52 -26.48 28.80
CA CYS A 131 9.11 -27.12 27.63
C CYS A 131 8.60 -26.47 26.34
N ILE A 132 7.29 -26.27 26.21
CA ILE A 132 6.66 -25.67 25.03
C ILE A 132 7.09 -24.21 24.88
N TRP A 133 7.22 -23.48 25.98
CA TRP A 133 7.72 -22.11 25.97
C TRP A 133 9.19 -22.03 25.55
N ASN A 134 10.05 -22.94 26.04
CA ASN A 134 11.44 -23.01 25.61
C ASN A 134 11.57 -23.26 24.10
N PHE A 135 10.74 -24.16 23.56
CA PHE A 135 10.66 -24.37 22.12
C PHE A 135 10.18 -23.11 21.39
N THR A 136 9.09 -22.49 21.86
CA THR A 136 8.53 -21.27 21.26
C THR A 136 9.59 -20.16 21.18
N ARG A 137 10.36 -19.96 22.25
CA ARG A 137 11.48 -18.99 22.27
C ARG A 137 12.58 -19.37 21.30
N SER A 138 13.00 -20.63 21.27
CA SER A 138 14.01 -21.10 20.31
C SER A 138 13.60 -20.82 18.87
N ILE A 139 12.32 -21.01 18.53
CA ILE A 139 11.83 -20.71 17.19
C ILE A 139 11.77 -19.20 16.94
N ALA A 140 11.34 -18.41 17.93
CA ALA A 140 11.33 -16.95 17.83
C ALA A 140 12.73 -16.37 17.60
N ASP A 141 13.77 -16.93 18.22
CA ASP A 141 15.17 -16.54 18.03
C ASP A 141 15.68 -16.87 16.62
N GLU A 142 15.22 -17.99 16.05
CA GLU A 142 15.51 -18.38 14.66
C GLU A 142 14.67 -17.62 13.63
N PHE A 143 13.55 -17.01 14.04
CA PHE A 143 12.55 -16.44 13.13
C PHE A 143 13.03 -15.12 12.51
N ASN A 144 13.11 -15.10 11.18
CA ASN A 144 13.47 -13.91 10.42
C ASN A 144 12.25 -13.04 10.13
N ALA A 145 11.97 -12.06 10.98
CA ALA A 145 10.84 -11.15 10.80
C ALA A 145 11.05 -10.21 9.59
N THR A 146 10.05 -10.11 8.70
CA THR A 146 10.15 -9.39 7.41
C THR A 146 9.27 -8.13 7.35
N TYR A 147 8.97 -7.52 8.49
CA TYR A 147 8.17 -6.29 8.54
C TYR A 147 8.84 -5.13 7.76
N GLY A 148 8.06 -4.42 6.95
CA GLY A 148 8.57 -3.30 6.13
C GLY A 148 9.48 -3.69 4.96
N ALA A 149 9.82 -4.97 4.81
CA ALA A 149 10.68 -5.46 3.74
C ALA A 149 9.86 -6.02 2.57
N SER A 150 10.35 -5.85 1.33
CA SER A 150 9.77 -6.46 0.12
C SER A 150 10.15 -7.94 -0.01
N ILE A 151 10.04 -8.70 1.07
CA ILE A 151 10.36 -10.14 1.12
C ILE A 151 9.04 -10.93 1.06
N ALA A 152 9.01 -11.99 0.27
CA ALA A 152 7.83 -12.85 0.15
C ALA A 152 7.60 -13.60 1.48
N LYS A 153 6.35 -13.55 1.97
CA LYS A 153 5.90 -14.21 3.19
C LYS A 153 5.11 -15.48 2.84
N PRO A 154 5.25 -16.59 3.58
CA PRO A 154 4.48 -17.82 3.33
C PRO A 154 2.97 -17.56 3.15
N GLN A 155 2.36 -16.77 4.05
CA GLN A 155 0.95 -16.38 4.01
C GLN A 155 0.49 -15.73 2.69
N ASN A 156 1.39 -15.13 1.91
CA ASN A 156 1.02 -14.55 0.62
C ASN A 156 0.60 -15.62 -0.41
N LEU A 157 1.03 -16.88 -0.23
CA LEU A 157 0.65 -17.99 -1.09
C LEU A 157 -0.82 -18.38 -0.93
N LEU A 158 -1.47 -18.05 0.20
CA LEU A 158 -2.91 -18.27 0.42
C LEU A 158 -3.81 -17.52 -0.58
N ARG A 159 -3.25 -16.57 -1.34
CA ARG A 159 -3.97 -15.88 -2.43
C ARG A 159 -4.17 -16.76 -3.66
N LEU A 160 -3.52 -17.93 -3.71
CA LEU A 160 -3.60 -18.85 -4.84
C LEU A 160 -4.67 -19.93 -4.57
N PRO A 161 -5.54 -20.24 -5.54
CA PRO A 161 -6.74 -21.05 -5.32
C PRO A 161 -6.47 -22.53 -5.02
N PHE A 162 -5.23 -22.99 -5.17
CA PHE A 162 -4.80 -24.38 -4.97
C PHE A 162 -3.88 -24.55 -3.75
N VAL A 163 -3.65 -23.47 -2.99
CA VAL A 163 -2.84 -23.48 -1.78
C VAL A 163 -3.77 -23.33 -0.59
N ASP A 164 -3.66 -24.25 0.36
CA ASP A 164 -4.44 -24.28 1.58
C ASP A 164 -3.61 -23.82 2.79
N ILE A 165 -4.29 -23.60 3.92
CA ILE A 165 -3.65 -23.18 5.17
C ILE A 165 -2.71 -24.24 5.73
N ASP A 166 -2.96 -25.52 5.44
CA ASP A 166 -2.09 -26.63 5.84
C ASP A 166 -0.71 -26.51 5.21
N GLU A 167 -0.66 -26.38 3.88
CA GLU A 167 0.57 -26.26 3.11
C GLU A 167 1.38 -25.02 3.54
N VAL A 168 0.71 -23.88 3.73
CA VAL A 168 1.36 -22.64 4.15
C VAL A 168 1.88 -22.72 5.58
N SER A 169 1.17 -23.40 6.48
CA SER A 169 1.63 -23.57 7.86
C SER A 169 2.88 -24.45 7.94
N LYS A 170 2.92 -25.53 7.15
CA LYS A 170 4.12 -26.38 7.01
C LYS A 170 5.28 -25.60 6.43
N LEU A 171 5.03 -24.79 5.39
CA LEU A 171 6.05 -23.93 4.81
C LEU A 171 6.57 -22.88 5.80
N ALA A 172 5.68 -22.28 6.61
CA ALA A 172 6.08 -21.34 7.64
C ALA A 172 6.97 -21.99 8.72
N ALA A 173 6.67 -23.25 9.09
CA ALA A 173 7.50 -24.04 10.00
C ALA A 173 8.89 -24.35 9.45
N ILE A 174 8.99 -24.66 8.15
CA ILE A 174 10.27 -24.91 7.47
C ILE A 174 11.06 -23.60 7.31
N ALA A 175 10.42 -22.55 6.80
CA ALA A 175 11.10 -21.35 6.35
C ALA A 175 11.48 -20.41 7.51
N LYS A 176 10.72 -20.40 8.61
CA LYS A 176 10.94 -19.58 9.82
C LYS A 176 11.18 -18.11 9.49
N THR A 177 10.35 -17.58 8.60
CA THR A 177 10.44 -16.21 8.11
C THR A 177 9.04 -15.71 7.83
N GLY A 178 8.81 -14.41 7.97
CA GLY A 178 7.51 -13.81 7.67
C GLY A 178 7.05 -12.75 8.66
N ALA A 179 5.75 -12.67 8.84
CA ALA A 179 5.07 -11.81 9.81
C ALA A 179 4.54 -12.63 11.00
N CYS A 180 3.83 -11.96 11.92
CA CYS A 180 3.21 -12.58 13.09
C CYS A 180 2.29 -13.75 12.74
N PHE A 181 1.52 -13.64 11.66
CA PHE A 181 0.62 -14.71 11.23
C PHE A 181 1.40 -15.93 10.72
N ASP A 182 2.51 -15.77 9.98
CA ASP A 182 3.40 -16.87 9.61
C ASP A 182 4.00 -17.58 10.83
N PHE A 183 4.39 -16.83 11.87
CA PHE A 183 4.86 -17.40 13.12
C PHE A 183 3.75 -18.20 13.84
N ALA A 184 2.54 -17.66 13.91
CA ALA A 184 1.41 -18.34 14.53
C ALA A 184 1.03 -19.63 13.77
N LEU A 185 1.03 -19.59 12.43
CA LEU A 185 0.83 -20.75 11.57
C LEU A 185 1.87 -21.85 11.83
N SER A 186 3.14 -21.48 11.88
CA SER A 186 4.25 -22.40 12.19
C SER A 186 4.05 -23.09 13.55
N MET A 187 3.80 -22.30 14.61
CA MET A 187 3.70 -22.83 15.97
C MET A 187 2.50 -23.73 16.16
N THR A 188 1.33 -23.30 15.72
CA THR A 188 0.12 -24.08 15.86
C THR A 188 0.17 -25.37 15.05
N ARG A 189 0.78 -25.37 13.86
CA ARG A 189 0.94 -26.59 13.06
C ARG A 189 1.88 -27.60 13.72
N VAL A 190 3.07 -27.18 14.14
CA VAL A 190 4.04 -28.08 14.79
C VAL A 190 3.48 -28.66 16.09
N LEU A 191 2.83 -27.85 16.92
CA LEU A 191 2.27 -28.30 18.18
C LEU A 191 1.12 -29.29 17.98
N ASN A 192 0.17 -29.00 17.07
CA ASN A 192 -0.94 -29.90 16.78
C ASN A 192 -0.45 -31.27 16.27
N ASP A 193 0.52 -31.29 15.36
CA ASP A 193 1.06 -32.54 14.81
C ASP A 193 1.87 -33.36 15.82
N LEU A 194 2.33 -32.74 16.91
CA LEU A 194 3.01 -33.40 18.04
C LEU A 194 2.07 -33.74 19.19
N GLY A 195 0.77 -33.44 19.05
CA GLY A 195 -0.28 -33.81 20.01
C GLY A 195 -0.60 -32.76 21.07
N CYS A 196 -0.12 -31.52 20.92
CA CYS A 196 -0.54 -30.37 21.72
C CYS A 196 -1.67 -29.64 20.98
N PRO A 197 -2.91 -29.60 21.50
CA PRO A 197 -3.97 -28.81 20.89
C PRO A 197 -3.57 -27.34 20.85
N ALA A 198 -3.56 -26.76 19.67
CA ALA A 198 -3.12 -25.38 19.44
C ALA A 198 -4.06 -24.66 18.46
N ARG A 199 -4.25 -23.36 18.67
CA ARG A 199 -5.11 -22.51 17.83
C ARG A 199 -4.46 -21.18 17.50
N ILE A 200 -4.89 -20.56 16.41
CA ILE A 200 -4.48 -19.21 16.03
C ILE A 200 -5.61 -18.27 16.43
N VAL A 201 -5.27 -17.22 17.17
CA VAL A 201 -6.20 -16.18 17.56
C VAL A 201 -5.92 -14.93 16.74
N GLU A 202 -6.92 -14.54 15.95
CA GLU A 202 -6.95 -13.27 15.24
C GLU A 202 -7.28 -12.15 16.23
N VAL A 203 -6.40 -11.16 16.31
CA VAL A 203 -6.59 -10.00 17.17
C VAL A 203 -7.20 -8.89 16.33
N ARG A 204 -8.40 -8.40 16.66
CA ARG A 204 -9.04 -7.27 15.94
C ARG A 204 -8.87 -5.98 16.73
N GLY A 205 -8.51 -4.91 16.03
CA GLY A 205 -8.10 -3.63 16.62
C GLY A 205 -6.57 -3.46 16.71
N VAL A 206 -5.84 -4.57 16.67
CA VAL A 206 -4.38 -4.63 16.50
C VAL A 206 -4.12 -5.55 15.32
N ASP A 207 -3.38 -5.13 14.29
CA ASP A 207 -3.04 -6.01 13.16
C ASP A 207 -2.07 -7.13 13.58
N HIS A 208 -2.60 -8.16 14.24
CA HIS A 208 -1.81 -9.22 14.85
C HIS A 208 -2.55 -10.55 14.91
N ALA A 209 -1.80 -11.64 14.90
CA ALA A 209 -2.29 -12.99 15.15
C ALA A 209 -1.36 -13.67 16.15
N VAL A 210 -1.93 -14.37 17.13
CA VAL A 210 -1.15 -15.03 18.19
C VAL A 210 -1.37 -16.54 18.17
N PRO A 211 -0.31 -17.34 18.39
CA PRO A 211 -0.46 -18.76 18.66
C PRO A 211 -0.84 -19.00 20.12
N GLU A 212 -1.73 -19.95 20.31
CA GLU A 212 -2.13 -20.47 21.62
C GLU A 212 -2.01 -21.98 21.68
N VAL A 213 -1.73 -22.49 22.88
CA VAL A 213 -1.62 -23.92 23.17
C VAL A 213 -2.45 -24.26 24.40
N MET A 214 -3.13 -25.41 24.36
CA MET A 214 -3.87 -25.94 25.49
C MET A 214 -2.97 -26.85 26.32
N ILE A 215 -2.86 -26.55 27.62
CA ILE A 215 -2.09 -27.31 28.60
C ILE A 215 -3.03 -27.72 29.73
N GLY A 216 -3.26 -29.02 29.88
CA GLY A 216 -4.36 -29.50 30.72
C GLY A 216 -5.69 -29.03 30.15
N ASP A 217 -6.41 -28.22 30.91
CA ASP A 217 -7.72 -27.63 30.60
C ASP A 217 -7.66 -26.11 30.32
N LYS A 218 -6.46 -25.55 30.15
CA LYS A 218 -6.24 -24.10 30.03
C LYS A 218 -5.52 -23.74 28.75
N TRP A 219 -5.94 -22.62 28.14
CA TRP A 219 -5.24 -22.01 27.01
C TRP A 219 -4.16 -21.05 27.49
N TYR A 220 -3.03 -21.07 26.79
CA TYR A 220 -1.89 -20.17 27.02
C TYR A 220 -1.48 -19.50 25.73
N VAL A 221 -1.36 -18.17 25.78
CA VAL A 221 -0.80 -17.34 24.72
C VAL A 221 0.72 -17.49 24.73
N ILE A 222 1.27 -17.91 23.59
CA ILE A 222 2.69 -18.20 23.40
C ILE A 222 3.29 -17.31 22.28
N ASP A 223 2.96 -16.02 22.31
CA ASP A 223 3.44 -15.03 21.34
C ASP A 223 4.79 -14.41 21.76
N ALA A 224 5.85 -15.18 21.52
CA ALA A 224 7.21 -14.76 21.81
C ALA A 224 7.71 -13.59 20.94
N LEU A 225 7.04 -13.25 19.83
CA LEU A 225 7.48 -12.18 18.94
C LEU A 225 7.03 -10.79 19.40
N TYR A 226 5.87 -10.68 20.06
CA TYR A 226 5.27 -9.37 20.29
C TYR A 226 4.63 -9.17 21.67
N THR A 227 3.52 -9.86 21.95
CA THR A 227 2.67 -9.55 23.10
C THR A 227 3.12 -10.21 24.39
N THR A 228 3.72 -11.41 24.34
CA THR A 228 4.12 -12.19 25.53
C THR A 228 5.59 -12.62 25.47
N ARG A 229 6.49 -11.72 25.03
CA ARG A 229 7.91 -12.02 24.72
C ARG A 229 8.68 -12.79 25.79
N ASN A 230 8.40 -12.56 27.06
CA ASN A 230 9.22 -13.06 28.17
C ASN A 230 8.72 -14.39 28.74
N GLN A 231 7.41 -14.64 28.71
CA GLN A 231 6.78 -15.80 29.34
C GLN A 231 5.42 -16.08 28.70
N PRO A 232 4.93 -17.33 28.71
CA PRO A 232 3.58 -17.63 28.28
C PRO A 232 2.58 -17.04 29.28
N VAL A 233 1.40 -16.69 28.80
CA VAL A 233 0.35 -16.08 29.62
C VAL A 233 -0.92 -16.89 29.49
N GLU A 234 -1.53 -17.29 30.61
CA GLU A 234 -2.85 -17.94 30.59
C GLU A 234 -3.86 -16.99 29.90
N ALA A 235 -4.61 -17.51 28.93
CA ALA A 235 -5.54 -16.74 28.11
C ALA A 235 -6.46 -15.85 28.97
N SER A 236 -7.04 -16.42 30.02
CA SER A 236 -7.94 -15.75 30.99
C SER A 236 -7.32 -14.53 31.69
N LEU A 237 -5.99 -14.47 31.77
CA LEU A 237 -5.24 -13.39 32.40
C LEU A 237 -4.65 -12.41 31.37
N TRP A 238 -4.80 -12.68 30.07
CA TRP A 238 -4.10 -11.95 29.02
C TRP A 238 -4.49 -10.48 28.95
N ALA A 239 -5.77 -10.14 29.11
CA ALA A 239 -6.22 -8.75 29.18
C ALA A 239 -5.52 -7.97 30.30
N SER A 240 -5.45 -8.55 31.51
CA SER A 240 -4.77 -7.91 32.65
C SER A 240 -3.25 -7.79 32.43
N TYR A 241 -2.65 -8.80 31.80
CA TYR A 241 -1.24 -8.78 31.43
C TYR A 241 -0.95 -7.67 30.40
N LEU A 242 -1.77 -7.53 29.37
CA LEU A 242 -1.65 -6.47 28.36
C LEU A 242 -1.86 -5.10 28.98
N ALA A 243 -2.84 -4.91 29.86
CA ALA A 243 -3.07 -3.63 30.53
C ALA A 243 -1.82 -3.15 31.28
N LYS A 244 -1.06 -4.08 31.89
CA LYS A 244 0.17 -3.78 32.62
C LYS A 244 1.39 -3.60 31.73
N ASN A 245 1.57 -4.46 30.72
CA ASN A 245 2.83 -4.58 29.98
C ASN A 245 2.79 -3.96 28.56
N LYS A 246 1.59 -3.80 27.99
CA LYS A 246 1.30 -3.34 26.62
C LYS A 246 -0.01 -2.53 26.58
N PRO A 247 -0.11 -1.41 27.31
CA PRO A 247 -1.36 -0.65 27.44
C PRO A 247 -1.91 -0.17 26.09
N GLU A 248 -1.03 0.09 25.11
CA GLU A 248 -1.40 0.40 23.74
C GLU A 248 -2.15 -0.74 23.04
N CYS A 249 -1.71 -1.98 23.21
CA CYS A 249 -2.41 -3.15 22.67
C CYS A 249 -3.71 -3.38 23.42
N PHE A 250 -3.66 -3.31 24.77
CA PHE A 250 -4.85 -3.43 25.59
C PHE A 250 -5.93 -2.47 25.12
N ASN A 251 -5.63 -1.17 24.97
CA ASN A 251 -6.60 -0.14 24.56
C ASN A 251 -7.06 -0.25 23.10
N ALA A 252 -6.38 -1.03 22.27
CA ALA A 252 -6.69 -1.24 20.86
C ALA A 252 -7.55 -2.49 20.60
N ILE A 253 -7.39 -3.58 21.36
CA ILE A 253 -8.08 -4.86 21.13
C ILE A 253 -9.59 -4.79 21.32
N ALA A 254 -10.35 -4.93 20.24
CA ALA A 254 -11.82 -4.89 20.27
C ALA A 254 -12.48 -6.26 20.22
N LYS A 255 -11.80 -7.27 19.66
CA LYS A 255 -12.33 -8.63 19.50
C LYS A 255 -11.18 -9.62 19.30
N LEU A 256 -11.37 -10.86 19.72
CA LEU A 256 -10.46 -11.98 19.52
C LEU A 256 -11.25 -13.12 18.87
N ILE A 257 -10.80 -13.59 17.71
CA ILE A 257 -11.48 -14.64 16.95
C ILE A 257 -10.57 -15.86 16.85
N ASP A 258 -11.07 -17.03 17.24
CA ASP A 258 -10.42 -18.30 16.92
C ASP A 258 -10.53 -18.55 15.42
N MET A 259 -9.41 -18.55 14.70
CA MET A 259 -9.40 -18.71 13.25
C MET A 259 -9.84 -20.10 12.78
N ASN A 260 -9.80 -21.12 13.64
CA ASN A 260 -10.22 -22.48 13.28
C ASN A 260 -11.74 -22.63 13.32
N THR A 261 -12.39 -22.00 14.30
CA THR A 261 -13.83 -22.17 14.56
C THR A 261 -14.67 -20.95 14.16
N GLY A 262 -14.03 -19.79 13.99
CA GLY A 262 -14.70 -18.50 13.77
C GLY A 262 -15.38 -17.94 15.02
N MET A 263 -15.23 -18.59 16.18
CA MET A 263 -15.87 -18.17 17.43
C MET A 263 -15.20 -16.93 18.02
N ASP A 264 -16.01 -16.07 18.64
CA ASP A 264 -15.53 -14.99 19.49
C ASP A 264 -15.10 -15.55 20.84
N ILE A 265 -13.82 -15.34 21.17
CA ILE A 265 -13.19 -15.81 22.40
C ILE A 265 -12.73 -14.62 23.26
N THR A 266 -13.19 -13.40 22.98
CA THR A 266 -12.74 -12.17 23.64
C THR A 266 -12.90 -12.23 25.17
N ALA A 267 -14.06 -12.71 25.65
CA ALA A 267 -14.33 -12.86 27.07
C ALA A 267 -13.46 -13.96 27.73
N GLU A 268 -13.15 -15.03 27.00
CA GLU A 268 -12.23 -16.10 27.45
C GLU A 268 -10.85 -15.53 27.81
N HIS A 269 -10.46 -14.41 27.18
CA HIS A 269 -9.16 -13.78 27.39
C HIS A 269 -9.13 -12.69 28.47
N GLY A 270 -10.19 -12.61 29.28
CA GLY A 270 -10.30 -11.68 30.39
C GLY A 270 -10.69 -10.25 30.00
N PHE A 271 -11.07 -10.01 28.74
CA PHE A 271 -11.65 -8.73 28.36
C PHE A 271 -13.12 -8.65 28.79
N ASN A 272 -13.51 -7.54 29.39
CA ASN A 272 -14.92 -7.29 29.71
C ASN A 272 -15.67 -6.89 28.42
N THR A 273 -16.73 -7.61 28.08
CA THR A 273 -17.51 -7.41 26.84
C THR A 273 -18.95 -7.00 27.16
N SER A 274 -19.57 -6.30 26.21
CA SER A 274 -20.99 -5.97 26.18
C SER A 274 -21.62 -6.54 24.92
N LEU A 275 -22.83 -7.08 25.05
CA LEU A 275 -23.66 -7.41 23.90
C LEU A 275 -24.26 -6.12 23.33
N VAL A 276 -23.74 -5.68 22.19
CA VAL A 276 -24.21 -4.49 21.49
C VAL A 276 -25.29 -4.87 20.50
N THR A 277 -26.45 -4.22 20.60
CA THR A 277 -27.55 -4.34 19.65
C THR A 277 -27.65 -3.04 18.85
N ILE A 278 -27.47 -3.15 17.54
CA ILE A 278 -27.59 -2.06 16.58
C ILE A 278 -28.96 -2.21 15.91
N GLU A 279 -29.82 -1.23 16.12
CA GLU A 279 -31.12 -1.13 15.46
C GLU A 279 -31.00 -0.10 14.34
N ALA A 280 -30.94 -0.57 13.09
CA ALA A 280 -30.89 0.29 11.92
C ALA A 280 -32.30 0.54 11.40
N ILE A 281 -32.64 1.81 11.23
CA ILE A 281 -33.94 2.25 10.71
C ILE A 281 -33.74 3.17 9.51
N ILE A 282 -34.60 3.05 8.51
CA ILE A 282 -34.69 3.99 7.39
C ILE A 282 -35.74 5.02 7.78
N ASP A 283 -35.34 6.29 7.85
CA ASP A 283 -36.24 7.41 8.09
C ASP A 283 -36.28 8.31 6.84
N PRO A 284 -37.26 8.10 5.94
CA PRO A 284 -37.32 8.82 4.68
C PRO A 284 -37.81 10.27 4.82
N THR A 285 -38.46 10.64 5.93
CA THR A 285 -39.21 11.91 6.05
C THR A 285 -38.88 12.73 7.31
N ALA A 286 -38.08 12.20 8.23
CA ALA A 286 -37.85 12.74 9.57
C ALA A 286 -39.15 12.94 10.39
N ARG A 287 -40.23 12.21 10.03
CA ARG A 287 -41.52 12.24 10.72
C ARG A 287 -41.70 10.96 11.52
N ARG A 288 -42.03 11.14 12.79
CA ARG A 288 -42.31 10.04 13.72
C ARG A 288 -43.45 9.16 13.20
N GLY A 289 -43.18 7.86 13.01
CA GLY A 289 -44.12 6.87 12.49
C GLY A 289 -43.84 6.39 11.07
N ASP A 290 -42.95 7.06 10.32
CA ASP A 290 -42.53 6.66 8.97
C ASP A 290 -41.25 5.80 8.98
N GLU A 291 -40.73 5.44 10.17
CA GLU A 291 -39.50 4.66 10.30
C GLU A 291 -39.71 3.19 9.94
N GLU A 292 -38.91 2.67 9.02
CA GLU A 292 -38.93 1.26 8.65
C GLU A 292 -37.64 0.55 9.07
N PRO A 293 -37.71 -0.73 9.52
CA PRO A 293 -36.52 -1.51 9.78
C PRO A 293 -35.62 -1.63 8.55
N ALA A 294 -34.33 -1.31 8.70
CA ALA A 294 -33.37 -1.48 7.63
C ALA A 294 -32.94 -2.96 7.55
N LYS A 295 -33.78 -3.82 6.97
CA LYS A 295 -33.51 -5.28 6.82
C LYS A 295 -32.31 -5.56 5.93
N GLU A 296 -31.48 -6.56 6.25
CA GLU A 296 -30.32 -6.95 5.45
C GLU A 296 -29.34 -5.79 5.17
N ALA A 297 -29.33 -4.76 6.02
CA ALA A 297 -28.37 -3.67 5.95
C ALA A 297 -27.00 -4.18 6.41
N GLU A 298 -25.94 -3.83 5.68
CA GLU A 298 -24.57 -4.19 6.04
C GLU A 298 -24.12 -3.32 7.21
N VAL A 299 -23.56 -3.96 8.24
CA VAL A 299 -23.08 -3.32 9.47
C VAL A 299 -21.58 -3.54 9.59
N LEU A 300 -20.83 -2.43 9.59
CA LEU A 300 -19.38 -2.39 9.72
C LEU A 300 -19.04 -1.64 11.01
N ILE A 301 -18.23 -2.24 11.88
CA ILE A 301 -17.80 -1.58 13.12
C ILE A 301 -16.30 -1.42 13.12
N PHE A 302 -15.84 -0.21 13.42
CA PHE A 302 -14.45 0.15 13.48
C PHE A 302 -14.05 0.63 14.88
N ILE A 303 -12.81 0.39 15.28
CA ILE A 303 -12.17 1.13 16.36
C ILE A 303 -11.50 2.40 15.78
N PRO A 304 -11.63 3.57 16.42
CA PRO A 304 -10.98 4.81 15.96
C PRO A 304 -9.47 4.64 15.78
N SER A 305 -8.90 5.22 14.74
CA SER A 305 -7.46 5.09 14.43
C SER A 305 -6.53 5.71 15.48
N SER A 306 -7.04 6.59 16.34
CA SER A 306 -6.31 7.10 17.51
C SER A 306 -6.06 6.01 18.56
N ARG A 307 -6.81 4.91 18.51
CA ARG A 307 -6.67 3.73 19.39
C ARG A 307 -6.26 2.46 18.64
N GLY A 308 -6.63 2.33 17.35
CA GLY A 308 -6.32 1.16 16.55
C GLY A 308 -4.86 1.11 16.08
N LEU A 309 -4.20 -0.02 16.27
CA LEU A 309 -2.84 -0.29 15.77
C LEU A 309 -2.95 -1.03 14.43
N TYR A 310 -3.31 -0.33 13.35
CA TYR A 310 -3.34 -0.81 11.95
C TYR A 310 -4.61 -1.56 11.47
N ARG A 311 -5.29 -2.37 12.29
CA ARG A 311 -6.52 -3.11 11.88
C ARG A 311 -7.78 -2.57 12.54
N THR A 312 -8.37 -1.53 11.95
CA THR A 312 -9.50 -0.81 12.56
C THR A 312 -10.86 -1.47 12.40
N LEU A 313 -11.11 -2.26 11.36
CA LEU A 313 -12.37 -3.00 11.19
C LEU A 313 -12.42 -4.19 12.16
N VAL A 314 -13.44 -4.23 13.01
CA VAL A 314 -13.58 -5.23 14.10
C VAL A 314 -14.79 -6.14 13.92
N TYR A 315 -15.81 -5.70 13.18
CA TYR A 315 -16.99 -6.51 12.88
C TYR A 315 -17.55 -6.17 11.49
N LEU A 316 -18.03 -7.21 10.81
CA LEU A 316 -18.81 -7.16 9.58
C LEU A 316 -19.99 -8.11 9.77
N GLY A 317 -21.21 -7.62 9.58
CA GLY A 317 -22.43 -8.40 9.67
C GLY A 317 -23.57 -7.75 8.91
N SER A 318 -24.77 -8.29 9.08
CA SER A 318 -25.99 -7.72 8.52
C SER A 318 -27.11 -7.72 9.54
N THR A 319 -28.06 -6.80 9.36
CA THR A 319 -29.27 -6.75 10.18
C THR A 319 -30.28 -7.82 9.76
N ASN A 320 -31.07 -8.30 10.73
CA ASN A 320 -32.18 -9.22 10.50
C ASN A 320 -33.43 -8.51 9.93
N ASP A 321 -34.55 -9.24 9.85
CA ASP A 321 -35.85 -8.70 9.39
C ASP A 321 -36.43 -7.57 10.24
N GLU A 322 -35.95 -7.41 11.47
CA GLU A 322 -36.33 -6.35 12.40
C GLU A 322 -35.33 -5.18 12.37
N GLY A 323 -34.35 -5.19 11.45
CA GLY A 323 -33.32 -4.16 11.37
C GLY A 323 -32.27 -4.26 12.49
N LEU A 324 -32.20 -5.39 13.19
CA LEU A 324 -31.31 -5.59 14.33
C LEU A 324 -30.05 -6.38 13.94
N ALA A 325 -28.89 -5.90 14.39
CA ALA A 325 -27.64 -6.65 14.38
C ALA A 325 -27.05 -6.71 15.80
N THR A 326 -26.60 -7.89 16.23
CA THR A 326 -26.02 -8.10 17.55
C THR A 326 -24.57 -8.53 17.48
N VAL A 327 -23.73 -7.93 18.33
CA VAL A 327 -22.30 -8.21 18.36
C VAL A 327 -21.73 -7.97 19.76
N GLU A 328 -20.85 -8.87 20.22
CA GLU A 328 -20.08 -8.62 21.44
C GLU A 328 -18.86 -7.74 21.15
N LEU A 329 -18.68 -6.69 21.96
CA LEU A 329 -17.57 -5.75 21.86
C LEU A 329 -17.00 -5.43 23.25
N VAL A 330 -15.70 -5.13 23.31
CA VAL A 330 -15.02 -4.78 24.57
C VAL A 330 -15.53 -3.44 25.10
N VAL A 331 -15.82 -3.38 26.39
CA VAL A 331 -16.32 -2.17 27.06
C VAL A 331 -15.21 -1.15 27.36
N GLY A 332 -15.61 0.06 27.71
CA GLY A 332 -14.71 1.18 28.01
C GLY A 332 -14.06 1.78 26.77
N ARG A 333 -14.67 1.59 25.59
CA ARG A 333 -14.08 1.94 24.29
C ARG A 333 -15.05 2.67 23.38
N ASP A 334 -14.43 3.44 22.51
CA ASP A 334 -15.07 4.14 21.42
C ASP A 334 -15.08 3.25 20.16
N TYR A 335 -16.18 3.29 19.42
CA TYR A 335 -16.40 2.58 18.18
C TYR A 335 -17.07 3.50 17.16
N ILE A 336 -16.81 3.26 15.89
CA ILE A 336 -17.51 3.87 14.77
C ILE A 336 -18.36 2.77 14.13
N VAL A 337 -19.67 2.92 14.16
CA VAL A 337 -20.62 2.02 13.53
C VAL A 337 -21.07 2.64 12.22
N PHE A 338 -20.83 1.93 11.13
CA PHE A 338 -21.27 2.29 9.80
C PHE A 338 -22.34 1.29 9.36
N VAL A 339 -23.44 1.80 8.83
CA VAL A 339 -24.54 0.98 8.32
C VAL A 339 -24.88 1.42 6.89
N GLU A 340 -24.97 0.49 5.96
CA GLU A 340 -25.39 0.77 4.58
C GLU A 340 -26.46 -0.20 4.06
N LYS A 341 -27.36 0.34 3.23
CA LYS A 341 -28.36 -0.43 2.50
C LYS A 341 -28.76 0.31 1.22
N GLY A 342 -28.29 -0.19 0.07
CA GLY A 342 -28.56 0.44 -1.22
C GLY A 342 -28.01 1.86 -1.27
N THR A 343 -28.89 2.87 -1.33
CA THR A 343 -28.51 4.29 -1.29
C THR A 343 -28.60 4.90 0.11
N TYR A 344 -28.92 4.13 1.14
CA TYR A 344 -29.04 4.64 2.51
C TYR A 344 -27.75 4.34 3.28
N VAL A 345 -27.20 5.35 3.93
CA VAL A 345 -25.98 5.23 4.74
C VAL A 345 -26.12 5.97 6.06
N SER A 346 -25.44 5.47 7.09
CA SER A 346 -25.31 6.16 8.37
C SER A 346 -24.00 5.81 9.05
N VAL A 347 -23.49 6.75 9.85
CA VAL A 347 -22.27 6.59 10.63
C VAL A 347 -22.48 7.18 12.02
N GLU A 348 -22.28 6.36 13.04
CA GLU A 348 -22.41 6.77 14.43
C GLU A 348 -21.12 6.49 15.20
N HIS A 349 -20.76 7.42 16.07
CA HIS A 349 -19.67 7.25 17.01
C HIS A 349 -20.24 6.91 18.39
N ILE A 350 -19.92 5.72 18.90
CA ILE A 350 -20.47 5.21 20.15
C ILE A 350 -19.37 4.94 21.16
N TYR A 351 -19.67 5.19 22.43
CA TYR A 351 -18.84 4.77 23.55
C TYR A 351 -19.58 3.71 24.36
N ILE A 352 -18.97 2.54 24.56
CA ILE A 352 -19.53 1.47 25.39
C ILE A 352 -19.02 1.64 26.82
N PRO A 353 -19.89 1.89 27.83
CA PRO A 353 -19.46 2.10 29.22
C PRO A 353 -18.88 0.84 29.87
N GLN A 354 -17.88 0.99 30.77
CA GLN A 354 -17.16 -0.12 31.43
C GLN A 354 -18.02 -1.13 32.23
N GLY A 355 -19.25 -0.76 32.60
CA GLY A 355 -20.20 -1.62 33.33
C GLY A 355 -21.38 -2.14 32.50
N ALA A 356 -21.46 -1.78 31.21
CA ALA A 356 -22.58 -2.20 30.37
C ALA A 356 -22.44 -3.67 29.98
N LYS A 357 -23.43 -4.50 30.35
CA LYS A 357 -23.54 -5.89 29.84
C LYS A 357 -24.32 -5.96 28.52
N PHE A 358 -25.26 -5.03 28.35
CA PHE A 358 -26.08 -4.86 27.16
C PHE A 358 -26.04 -3.39 26.77
N PHE A 359 -25.89 -3.12 25.48
CA PHE A 359 -25.86 -1.75 24.96
C PHE A 359 -26.66 -1.70 23.66
N LYS A 360 -27.80 -1.00 23.66
CA LYS A 360 -28.63 -0.83 22.46
C LYS A 360 -28.44 0.58 21.90
N ILE A 361 -28.28 0.68 20.59
CA ILE A 361 -28.29 1.94 19.85
C ILE A 361 -29.25 1.84 18.68
N THR A 362 -29.87 2.97 18.34
CA THR A 362 -30.70 3.10 17.15
C THR A 362 -30.01 4.05 16.19
N ILE A 363 -29.81 3.62 14.95
CA ILE A 363 -29.09 4.36 13.91
C ILE A 363 -30.06 4.66 12.77
N PRO A 364 -30.49 5.94 12.62
CA PRO A 364 -31.28 6.36 11.47
C PRO A 364 -30.39 6.47 10.21
N MET A 365 -30.88 5.95 9.10
CA MET A 365 -30.21 5.94 7.80
C MET A 365 -30.85 6.92 6.83
N TYR A 366 -30.02 7.68 6.11
CA TYR A 366 -30.45 8.75 5.21
C TYR A 366 -29.99 8.49 3.78
N VAL A 367 -30.71 9.06 2.80
CA VAL A 367 -30.41 8.92 1.37
C VAL A 367 -29.09 9.59 1.01
N GLU A 368 -28.16 8.81 0.49
CA GLU A 368 -26.92 9.25 -0.13
C GLU A 368 -27.24 9.96 -1.46
N GLY A 369 -26.70 11.17 -1.65
CA GLY A 369 -26.93 11.97 -2.86
C GLY A 369 -26.37 11.32 -4.13
N VAL A 370 -27.21 10.53 -4.83
CA VAL A 370 -27.24 10.18 -6.27
C VAL A 370 -25.93 9.58 -6.86
N LYS A 371 -25.83 8.32 -7.34
CA LYS A 371 -26.54 7.70 -8.49
C LYS A 371 -26.01 6.26 -8.67
N ILE A 372 -26.84 5.20 -8.61
CA ILE A 372 -26.54 3.91 -9.28
C ILE A 372 -27.83 3.33 -9.88
N MET A 373 -27.72 2.96 -11.15
CA MET A 373 -28.76 2.37 -11.99
C MET A 373 -29.09 0.93 -11.56
N GLU A 374 -30.38 0.64 -11.49
CA GLU A 374 -30.96 -0.69 -11.36
C GLU A 374 -30.76 -1.53 -12.63
N GLY A 375 -30.62 -2.84 -12.44
CA GLY A 375 -30.65 -3.82 -13.52
C GLY A 375 -30.61 -5.24 -12.98
N GLY A 376 -31.79 -5.78 -12.64
CA GLY A 376 -31.97 -7.17 -12.21
C GLY A 376 -31.63 -8.18 -13.31
N ILE A 377 -31.13 -9.36 -12.89
CA ILE A 377 -30.79 -10.45 -13.79
C ILE A 377 -31.61 -11.70 -13.42
N SER A 378 -32.26 -12.28 -14.43
CA SER A 378 -33.11 -13.48 -14.31
C SER A 378 -32.30 -14.79 -14.26
N VAL A 379 -32.79 -15.69 -13.41
CA VAL A 379 -32.76 -17.18 -13.28
C VAL A 379 -32.05 -18.08 -14.32
N MET A 380 -31.63 -17.61 -15.51
CA MET A 380 -30.84 -18.40 -16.47
C MET A 380 -29.30 -18.25 -16.30
N GLN A 381 -28.84 -17.78 -15.15
CA GLN A 381 -27.41 -17.73 -14.78
C GLN A 381 -26.97 -18.80 -13.77
N MET A 382 -27.90 -19.56 -13.19
CA MET A 382 -27.57 -20.62 -12.21
C MET A 382 -26.80 -21.81 -12.81
N VAL A 383 -26.88 -22.03 -14.12
CA VAL A 383 -26.25 -23.21 -14.77
C VAL A 383 -24.88 -22.88 -15.39
N THR A 384 -24.53 -21.59 -15.51
CA THR A 384 -23.19 -21.12 -15.92
C THR A 384 -22.25 -20.88 -14.72
N GLY A 385 -22.77 -21.01 -13.49
CA GLY A 385 -22.09 -20.67 -12.24
C GLY A 385 -20.90 -21.56 -11.86
N ALA A 386 -20.88 -22.82 -12.30
CA ALA A 386 -19.80 -23.74 -11.93
C ALA A 386 -18.48 -23.51 -12.71
N ILE A 387 -18.55 -22.96 -13.94
CA ILE A 387 -17.38 -22.70 -14.78
C ILE A 387 -16.89 -21.25 -14.62
N ILE A 388 -17.79 -20.33 -14.27
CA ILE A 388 -17.45 -18.92 -14.00
C ILE A 388 -16.75 -18.77 -12.64
N ALA A 389 -17.00 -19.61 -11.64
CA ALA A 389 -16.37 -19.48 -10.31
C ALA A 389 -14.82 -19.49 -10.35
N ILE A 390 -14.22 -20.29 -11.24
CA ILE A 390 -12.75 -20.39 -11.38
C ILE A 390 -12.17 -19.19 -12.15
N VAL A 391 -12.87 -18.70 -13.18
CA VAL A 391 -12.49 -17.49 -13.92
C VAL A 391 -12.73 -16.23 -13.08
N SER A 392 -13.74 -16.24 -12.22
CA SER A 392 -14.11 -15.13 -11.33
C SER A 392 -13.12 -14.95 -10.20
N ALA A 393 -12.46 -15.98 -9.68
CA ALA A 393 -11.44 -15.79 -8.65
C ALA A 393 -10.21 -15.07 -9.23
N VAL A 394 -9.74 -15.47 -10.42
CA VAL A 394 -8.59 -14.84 -11.09
C VAL A 394 -8.96 -13.45 -11.61
N VAL A 395 -10.15 -13.28 -12.20
CA VAL A 395 -10.66 -11.97 -12.59
C VAL A 395 -10.93 -11.11 -11.35
N THR A 396 -11.43 -11.61 -10.23
CA THR A 396 -11.66 -10.80 -9.01
C THR A 396 -10.37 -10.46 -8.29
N VAL A 397 -9.31 -11.28 -8.36
CA VAL A 397 -7.98 -10.91 -7.85
C VAL A 397 -7.30 -9.92 -8.78
N LEU A 398 -7.38 -10.10 -10.10
CA LEU A 398 -6.85 -9.14 -11.07
C LEU A 398 -7.66 -7.83 -11.09
N LEU A 399 -8.98 -7.92 -10.98
CA LEU A 399 -9.93 -6.80 -10.91
C LEU A 399 -9.84 -6.15 -9.53
N GLY A 400 -9.64 -6.90 -8.46
CA GLY A 400 -9.38 -6.41 -7.10
C GLY A 400 -8.05 -5.66 -7.04
N HIS A 401 -6.97 -6.24 -7.58
CA HIS A 401 -5.68 -5.56 -7.71
C HIS A 401 -5.76 -4.37 -8.69
N PHE A 402 -6.60 -4.44 -9.73
CA PHE A 402 -6.86 -3.33 -10.65
C PHE A 402 -7.73 -2.25 -10.02
N ILE A 403 -8.70 -2.60 -9.17
CA ILE A 403 -9.59 -1.71 -8.42
C ILE A 403 -8.78 -1.04 -7.31
N GLU A 404 -7.97 -1.76 -6.54
CA GLU A 404 -7.02 -1.22 -5.57
C GLU A 404 -6.00 -0.30 -6.25
N ARG A 405 -5.39 -0.72 -7.38
CA ARG A 405 -4.55 0.17 -8.19
C ARG A 405 -5.31 1.38 -8.74
N ARG A 406 -6.62 1.27 -8.99
CA ARG A 406 -7.47 2.41 -9.38
C ARG A 406 -7.82 3.32 -8.20
N LYS A 407 -7.84 2.79 -6.97
CA LYS A 407 -8.08 3.55 -5.73
C LYS A 407 -6.88 4.40 -5.33
N LYS A 408 -5.67 3.93 -5.61
CA LYS A 408 -4.39 4.63 -5.33
C LYS A 408 -4.35 6.07 -5.86
N PRO A 409 -3.65 6.99 -5.16
CA PRO A 409 -3.53 8.39 -5.57
C PRO A 409 -2.97 8.54 -6.99
N LYS A 410 -3.52 9.52 -7.72
CA LYS A 410 -3.08 9.85 -9.09
C LYS A 410 -2.79 11.34 -9.15
N LEU A 411 -1.52 11.71 -9.04
CA LEU A 411 -1.12 13.11 -9.05
C LEU A 411 -0.97 13.61 -10.49
N ARG A 412 -1.40 14.84 -10.72
CA ARG A 412 -1.20 15.55 -11.97
C ARG A 412 -0.86 16.99 -11.65
N ILE A 413 0.23 17.49 -12.21
CA ILE A 413 0.49 18.93 -12.26
C ILE A 413 -0.41 19.50 -13.34
N ALA A 414 -1.49 20.17 -12.93
CA ALA A 414 -2.58 20.56 -13.81
C ALA A 414 -2.24 21.82 -14.60
N LYS A 415 -1.64 22.81 -13.93
CA LYS A 415 -1.26 24.10 -14.51
C LYS A 415 -0.15 24.79 -13.71
N LEU A 416 0.51 25.72 -14.39
CA LEU A 416 1.38 26.74 -13.82
C LEU A 416 0.55 28.02 -13.63
N ASP A 417 0.47 28.51 -12.40
CA ASP A 417 -0.19 29.76 -12.03
C ASP A 417 0.85 30.71 -11.42
N PHE A 418 0.44 31.97 -11.27
CA PHE A 418 1.28 33.03 -10.72
C PHE A 418 0.52 33.89 -9.72
N TYR A 419 1.22 34.35 -8.69
CA TYR A 419 0.74 35.35 -7.75
C TYR A 419 1.65 36.58 -7.80
N ARG A 420 1.09 37.77 -7.89
CA ARG A 420 1.85 39.01 -7.99
C ARG A 420 1.98 39.65 -6.61
N PHE A 421 3.22 39.90 -6.21
CA PHE A 421 3.56 40.71 -5.04
C PHE A 421 3.97 42.11 -5.49
N GLU A 422 4.27 42.98 -4.52
CA GLU A 422 4.72 44.35 -4.79
C GLU A 422 6.00 44.39 -5.64
N SER A 423 6.94 43.48 -5.37
CA SER A 423 8.27 43.45 -6.02
C SER A 423 8.61 42.17 -6.78
N SER A 424 7.73 41.17 -6.79
CA SER A 424 7.99 39.89 -7.46
C SER A 424 6.74 39.22 -8.02
N VAL A 425 6.95 38.26 -8.91
CA VAL A 425 5.92 37.28 -9.29
C VAL A 425 6.31 35.90 -8.78
N ARG A 426 5.43 35.28 -8.00
CA ARG A 426 5.59 33.92 -7.50
C ARG A 426 4.99 32.90 -8.44
N LEU A 427 5.81 31.98 -8.93
CA LEU A 427 5.38 30.85 -9.73
C LEU A 427 5.00 29.70 -8.80
N HIS A 428 3.84 29.10 -9.07
CA HIS A 428 3.40 27.92 -8.35
C HIS A 428 2.68 26.94 -9.26
N LEU A 429 2.78 25.65 -8.92
CA LEU A 429 2.22 24.56 -9.67
C LEU A 429 1.01 24.00 -8.94
N VAL A 430 -0.14 23.97 -9.61
CA VAL A 430 -1.35 23.35 -9.07
C VAL A 430 -1.26 21.84 -9.27
N VAL A 431 -1.18 21.10 -8.18
CA VAL A 431 -1.13 19.64 -8.17
C VAL A 431 -2.48 19.09 -7.76
N GLU A 432 -3.15 18.40 -8.69
CA GLU A 432 -4.42 17.72 -8.45
C GLU A 432 -4.18 16.27 -8.06
N ASN A 433 -4.89 15.79 -7.04
CA ASN A 433 -5.06 14.37 -6.80
C ASN A 433 -6.34 13.88 -7.50
N ARG A 434 -6.19 13.26 -8.65
CA ARG A 434 -7.31 12.67 -9.41
C ARG A 434 -7.73 11.28 -8.89
N GLY A 435 -7.04 10.75 -7.88
CA GLY A 435 -7.38 9.51 -7.20
C GLY A 435 -8.63 9.66 -6.32
N VAL A 436 -9.11 8.53 -5.81
CA VAL A 436 -10.22 8.48 -4.83
C VAL A 436 -9.72 8.32 -3.39
N GLN A 437 -8.42 8.06 -3.20
CA GLN A 437 -7.75 8.09 -1.90
C GLN A 437 -6.94 9.38 -1.74
N VAL A 438 -6.70 9.78 -0.49
CA VAL A 438 -5.80 10.89 -0.13
C VAL A 438 -4.37 10.55 -0.55
N ALA A 439 -3.67 11.51 -1.17
CA ALA A 439 -2.24 11.40 -1.43
C ALA A 439 -1.49 11.79 -0.16
N ARG A 440 -1.04 10.80 0.62
CA ARG A 440 -0.33 11.02 1.88
C ARG A 440 1.15 11.27 1.65
N ASN A 441 1.72 12.15 2.47
CA ASN A 441 3.14 12.52 2.44
C ASN A 441 3.62 12.88 1.02
N ALA A 442 2.80 13.67 0.30
CA ALA A 442 3.15 14.13 -1.02
C ALA A 442 4.34 15.08 -0.97
N THR A 443 5.33 14.80 -1.80
CA THR A 443 6.58 15.56 -1.89
C THR A 443 6.84 15.95 -3.34
N ALA A 444 7.22 17.21 -3.53
CA ALA A 444 7.62 17.74 -4.82
C ALA A 444 9.12 17.93 -4.85
N TYR A 445 9.73 17.56 -5.98
CA TYR A 445 11.16 17.64 -6.21
C TYR A 445 11.46 18.44 -7.46
N LEU A 446 12.53 19.20 -7.42
CA LEU A 446 13.03 20.05 -8.49
C LEU A 446 14.36 19.51 -9.00
N THR A 447 14.48 19.41 -10.32
CA THR A 447 15.75 19.32 -11.02
C THR A 447 15.88 20.50 -11.97
N ILE A 448 17.02 21.19 -11.94
CA ILE A 448 17.31 22.29 -12.87
C ILE A 448 18.33 21.80 -13.91
N LEU A 449 18.01 22.00 -15.18
CA LEU A 449 18.84 21.60 -16.31
C LEU A 449 19.16 22.83 -17.15
N LEU A 450 20.41 22.92 -17.61
CA LEU A 450 20.83 23.90 -18.61
C LEU A 450 20.98 23.19 -19.94
N HIS A 451 20.29 23.71 -20.96
CA HIS A 451 20.46 23.24 -22.33
C HIS A 451 21.42 24.18 -23.07
N LYS A 452 22.59 23.67 -23.45
CA LYS A 452 23.60 24.40 -24.23
C LYS A 452 24.16 23.48 -25.31
N ASP A 453 24.31 23.99 -26.54
CA ASP A 453 24.92 23.27 -27.67
C ASP A 453 24.33 21.86 -27.90
N ASP A 454 23.00 21.76 -27.85
CA ASP A 454 22.23 20.50 -28.01
C ASP A 454 22.52 19.43 -26.94
N LYS A 455 23.18 19.81 -25.84
CA LYS A 455 23.41 18.98 -24.65
C LYS A 455 22.64 19.55 -23.46
N GLN A 456 22.04 18.65 -22.68
CA GLN A 456 21.45 18.97 -21.38
C GLN A 456 22.44 18.62 -20.27
N SER A 457 22.60 19.52 -19.30
CA SER A 457 23.48 19.34 -18.15
C SER A 457 22.75 19.70 -16.86
N THR A 458 22.93 18.89 -15.81
CA THR A 458 22.53 19.21 -14.43
C THR A 458 23.54 20.12 -13.72
N ASN A 459 24.75 20.27 -14.27
CA ASN A 459 25.77 21.19 -13.75
C ASN A 459 25.54 22.59 -14.34
N LEU A 460 25.23 23.52 -13.45
CA LEU A 460 24.98 24.93 -13.72
C LEU A 460 26.27 25.73 -13.46
N PRO A 461 26.62 26.70 -14.33
CA PRO A 461 27.79 27.53 -14.13
C PRO A 461 27.58 28.50 -12.97
N LYS A 462 28.64 28.78 -12.20
CA LYS A 462 28.65 29.76 -11.11
C LYS A 462 28.17 31.16 -11.54
N THR A 463 28.35 31.52 -12.80
CA THR A 463 27.91 32.81 -13.36
C THR A 463 26.40 33.04 -13.30
N LEU A 464 25.60 31.98 -13.17
CA LEU A 464 24.15 32.10 -12.96
C LEU A 464 23.79 32.32 -11.48
N LEU A 465 24.71 32.14 -10.53
CA LEU A 465 24.41 32.22 -9.10
C LEU A 465 24.78 33.61 -8.54
N ALA A 466 23.89 34.21 -7.75
CA ALA A 466 24.21 35.46 -7.06
C ALA A 466 25.32 35.22 -6.00
N PRO A 467 26.43 35.97 -5.97
CA PRO A 467 27.48 35.74 -4.98
C PRO A 467 27.01 36.09 -3.55
N LYS A 468 27.23 35.21 -2.56
CA LYS A 468 26.77 35.44 -1.18
C LYS A 468 27.39 36.68 -0.53
N GLU A 469 28.62 37.02 -0.92
CA GLU A 469 29.39 38.16 -0.40
C GLU A 469 28.67 39.49 -0.64
N VAL A 470 27.83 39.53 -1.67
CA VAL A 470 27.05 40.70 -2.05
C VAL A 470 26.03 41.06 -0.96
N PHE A 471 25.41 40.07 -0.33
CA PHE A 471 24.47 40.30 0.77
C PHE A 471 25.17 40.62 2.10
N VAL A 472 26.36 40.06 2.32
CA VAL A 472 27.18 40.34 3.52
C VAL A 472 27.61 41.80 3.54
N ARG A 473 28.02 42.35 2.39
CA ARG A 473 28.46 43.76 2.27
C ARG A 473 27.35 44.75 2.63
N GLU A 474 26.11 44.44 2.26
CA GLU A 474 24.97 45.34 2.50
C GLU A 474 24.38 45.16 3.92
N HIS A 475 24.20 43.91 4.37
CA HIS A 475 23.38 43.59 5.55
C HIS A 475 24.18 43.06 6.75
N ARG A 476 25.51 43.03 6.68
CA ARG A 476 26.45 42.34 7.63
C ARG A 476 26.32 40.81 7.64
N LEU A 477 25.11 40.27 7.51
CA LEU A 477 24.80 38.86 7.28
C LEU A 477 23.73 38.76 6.19
N PRO A 478 23.74 37.73 5.32
CA PRO A 478 22.72 37.56 4.32
C PRO A 478 21.34 37.44 4.97
N PRO A 479 20.31 38.18 4.50
CA PRO A 479 18.95 37.97 4.97
C PRO A 479 18.55 36.51 4.77
N ARG A 480 17.84 35.90 5.73
CA ARG A 480 17.45 34.47 5.66
C ARG A 480 16.75 34.11 4.35
N SER A 481 15.97 35.02 3.80
CA SER A 481 15.22 34.83 2.56
C SER A 481 16.07 34.96 1.28
N TRP A 482 17.37 35.23 1.42
CA TRP A 482 18.36 35.37 0.34
C TRP A 482 19.62 34.50 0.58
N ASP A 483 19.78 33.93 1.78
CA ASP A 483 20.85 32.99 2.11
C ASP A 483 20.57 31.59 1.54
N TYR A 484 20.99 31.34 0.31
CA TYR A 484 20.64 30.12 -0.41
C TYR A 484 21.46 28.88 0.00
N LEU A 485 20.92 27.68 -0.27
CA LEU A 485 21.50 26.41 0.19
C LEU A 485 22.59 25.82 -0.71
N VAL A 486 22.53 26.02 -2.03
CA VAL A 486 23.54 25.43 -2.94
C VAL A 486 24.95 25.92 -2.59
N PRO A 487 25.98 25.04 -2.66
CA PRO A 487 27.34 25.43 -2.35
C PRO A 487 27.88 26.45 -3.36
N VAL A 488 28.72 27.36 -2.88
CA VAL A 488 29.41 28.33 -3.73
C VAL A 488 30.66 27.65 -4.30
N SER A 489 30.53 27.08 -5.50
CA SER A 489 31.60 26.42 -6.25
C SER A 489 31.59 26.85 -7.73
N GLU A 490 32.63 26.50 -8.49
CA GLU A 490 32.76 26.86 -9.92
C GLU A 490 31.59 26.34 -10.79
N SER A 491 30.92 25.28 -10.33
CA SER A 491 29.61 24.85 -10.81
C SER A 491 28.79 24.31 -9.65
N PHE A 492 27.47 24.28 -9.80
CA PHE A 492 26.55 23.74 -8.80
C PHE A 492 25.45 22.92 -9.50
N SER A 493 24.72 22.10 -8.74
CA SER A 493 23.60 21.34 -9.28
C SER A 493 22.41 21.38 -8.32
N VAL A 494 21.21 21.28 -8.89
CA VAL A 494 19.94 21.13 -8.17
C VAL A 494 19.27 19.93 -8.80
N VAL A 495 19.34 18.78 -8.13
CA VAL A 495 18.86 17.49 -8.67
C VAL A 495 17.99 16.82 -7.63
N LYS A 496 16.71 16.63 -7.95
CA LYS A 496 15.69 16.06 -7.06
C LYS A 496 15.66 16.73 -5.68
N GLU A 497 15.77 18.06 -5.65
CA GLU A 497 15.74 18.83 -4.40
C GLU A 497 14.30 19.18 -4.02
N PRO A 498 13.93 19.08 -2.73
CA PRO A 498 12.54 19.27 -2.30
C PRO A 498 12.04 20.71 -2.49
N LEU A 499 10.78 20.84 -2.89
CA LEU A 499 10.04 22.11 -3.01
C LEU A 499 8.96 22.22 -1.93
N PRO A 500 8.64 23.43 -1.47
CA PRO A 500 7.64 23.63 -0.43
C PRO A 500 6.20 23.66 -0.97
N TRP A 501 5.26 23.29 -0.12
CA TRP A 501 3.83 23.40 -0.36
C TRP A 501 3.24 24.69 0.22
N THR A 502 2.13 25.16 -0.36
CA THR A 502 1.35 26.27 0.21
C THR A 502 0.65 25.86 1.50
N VAL A 503 0.16 24.63 1.57
CA VAL A 503 -0.43 24.03 2.78
C VAL A 503 0.39 22.79 3.12
N PRO A 504 1.51 22.94 3.84
CA PRO A 504 2.32 21.82 4.28
C PRO A 504 1.72 21.15 5.51
N LYS A 505 2.07 19.88 5.69
CA LYS A 505 1.84 19.12 6.92
C LYS A 505 3.05 19.28 7.84
N GLU A 506 2.82 19.23 9.15
CA GLU A 506 3.91 19.19 10.12
C GLU A 506 4.73 17.90 9.93
N PHE A 507 6.02 18.07 9.62
CA PHE A 507 6.91 16.94 9.27
C PHE A 507 8.23 16.93 10.04
N GLY A 508 8.64 18.09 10.59
CA GLY A 508 9.88 18.23 11.37
C GLY A 508 10.53 19.59 11.21
N ARG A 509 11.76 19.70 11.71
CA ARG A 509 12.60 20.90 11.65
C ARG A 509 14.00 20.54 11.13
N GLY A 510 14.61 21.47 10.40
CA GLY A 510 15.95 21.33 9.83
C GLY A 510 16.95 22.30 10.42
N LEU A 511 17.77 22.91 9.55
CA LEU A 511 18.84 23.82 9.94
C LEU A 511 18.32 24.98 10.82
N ASP A 512 19.02 25.23 11.93
CA ASP A 512 18.69 26.23 12.96
C ASP A 512 17.24 26.16 13.47
N GLY A 513 16.62 24.97 13.43
CA GLY A 513 15.27 24.73 13.92
C GLY A 513 14.16 25.22 12.98
N ASP A 514 14.49 25.64 11.76
CA ASP A 514 13.50 26.10 10.77
C ASP A 514 12.58 24.93 10.36
N PRO A 515 11.24 25.12 10.31
CA PRO A 515 10.30 24.06 9.98
C PRO A 515 10.41 23.61 8.51
N TYR A 516 10.13 22.33 8.28
CA TYR A 516 10.00 21.80 6.92
C TYR A 516 8.60 22.04 6.35
N HIS A 517 8.56 22.48 5.09
CA HIS A 517 7.35 22.79 4.31
C HIS A 517 7.20 21.90 3.06
N HIS A 518 8.04 20.88 2.87
CA HIS A 518 8.11 20.09 1.63
C HIS A 518 7.17 18.86 1.56
N VAL A 519 6.47 18.56 2.66
CA VAL A 519 5.53 17.43 2.73
C VAL A 519 4.11 17.94 2.94
N ALA A 520 3.14 17.40 2.21
CA ALA A 520 1.72 17.71 2.38
C ALA A 520 0.83 16.50 2.13
N ASP A 521 -0.38 16.51 2.68
CA ASP A 521 -1.43 15.56 2.30
C ASP A 521 -2.37 16.24 1.29
N ILE A 522 -2.70 15.58 0.17
CA ILE A 522 -3.64 16.12 -0.84
C ILE A 522 -4.93 15.28 -0.81
N PRO A 523 -6.08 15.86 -0.43
CA PRO A 523 -7.35 15.15 -0.35
C PRO A 523 -7.71 14.41 -1.65
N ALA A 524 -8.51 13.35 -1.54
CA ALA A 524 -9.08 12.68 -2.70
C ALA A 524 -9.86 13.68 -3.57
N LYS A 525 -9.62 13.70 -4.87
CA LYS A 525 -10.19 14.70 -5.81
C LYS A 525 -9.86 16.17 -5.48
N GLY A 526 -8.96 16.41 -4.52
CA GLY A 526 -8.51 17.74 -4.11
C GLY A 526 -7.27 18.21 -4.87
N PHE A 527 -6.74 19.35 -4.45
CA PHE A 527 -5.51 19.90 -4.98
C PHE A 527 -4.69 20.60 -3.89
N ASN A 528 -3.40 20.77 -4.14
CA ASN A 528 -2.52 21.64 -3.37
C ASN A 528 -1.56 22.35 -4.35
N ARG A 529 -0.74 23.27 -3.85
CA ARG A 529 0.16 24.09 -4.67
C ARG A 529 1.59 23.94 -4.21
N VAL A 530 2.46 23.57 -5.15
CA VAL A 530 3.91 23.59 -4.96
C VAL A 530 4.41 24.98 -5.32
N LEU A 531 5.15 25.62 -4.42
CA LEU A 531 5.72 26.94 -4.64
C LEU A 531 7.12 26.75 -5.27
N LEU A 532 7.35 27.31 -6.44
CA LEU A 532 8.57 27.05 -7.21
C LEU A 532 9.63 28.13 -6.99
N MET A 533 9.31 29.38 -7.31
CA MET A 533 10.24 30.50 -7.24
C MET A 533 9.52 31.85 -7.25
N ASP A 534 10.22 32.89 -6.82
CA ASP A 534 9.88 34.28 -7.10
C ASP A 534 10.77 34.83 -8.23
N ILE A 535 10.17 35.60 -9.15
CA ILE A 535 10.85 36.30 -10.24
C ILE A 535 10.84 37.79 -9.94
N TYR A 536 12.03 38.38 -9.89
CA TYR A 536 12.24 39.81 -9.68
C TYR A 536 12.78 40.43 -10.97
N ARG A 537 12.29 41.64 -11.29
CA ARG A 537 12.85 42.47 -12.35
C ARG A 537 13.65 43.61 -11.74
N VAL A 538 14.80 43.90 -12.34
CA VAL A 538 15.71 44.99 -11.96
C VAL A 538 16.04 45.81 -13.20
N GLU A 539 16.29 47.11 -13.07
CA GLU A 539 16.64 48.06 -14.14
C GLU A 539 17.73 47.54 -15.09
N GLY A 540 17.40 47.55 -16.39
CA GLY A 540 18.06 46.74 -17.42
C GLY A 540 17.30 45.43 -17.66
N PRO A 541 17.60 44.63 -18.69
CA PRO A 541 16.93 43.34 -18.91
C PRO A 541 17.46 42.25 -17.93
N CYS A 542 17.62 42.58 -16.64
CA CYS A 542 18.13 41.67 -15.62
C CYS A 542 16.98 41.09 -14.79
N TYR A 543 16.96 39.76 -14.65
CA TYR A 543 16.00 39.05 -13.82
C TYR A 543 16.71 38.24 -12.75
N VAL A 544 16.13 38.23 -11.55
CA VAL A 544 16.60 37.38 -10.45
C VAL A 544 15.52 36.34 -10.14
N LEU A 545 15.90 35.07 -10.14
CA LEU A 545 15.04 33.95 -9.79
C LEU A 545 15.41 33.46 -8.39
N ARG A 546 14.53 33.67 -7.43
CA ARG A 546 14.69 33.12 -6.07
C ARG A 546 13.94 31.81 -5.97
N ILE A 547 14.66 30.70 -6.05
CA ILE A 547 14.11 29.35 -6.08
C ILE A 547 13.90 28.87 -4.65
N PHE A 548 12.70 28.39 -4.33
CA PHE A 548 12.39 27.96 -2.97
C PHE A 548 12.98 26.59 -2.64
N SER A 549 12.99 26.27 -1.35
CA SER A 549 13.50 25.02 -0.80
C SER A 549 12.47 24.40 0.15
N GLU A 550 12.83 23.28 0.76
CA GLU A 550 12.08 22.66 1.83
C GLU A 550 11.75 23.56 3.03
N TYR A 551 12.40 24.71 3.18
CA TYR A 551 12.18 25.67 4.27
C TYR A 551 11.10 26.72 3.96
N GLY A 552 10.42 26.63 2.82
CA GLY A 552 9.33 27.53 2.46
C GLY A 552 9.80 28.73 1.63
N THR A 553 9.07 29.85 1.75
CA THR A 553 9.30 31.03 0.90
C THR A 553 10.05 32.17 1.59
N GLU A 554 10.15 32.11 2.91
CA GLU A 554 10.70 33.19 3.74
C GLU A 554 12.12 32.92 4.24
N SER A 555 12.62 31.69 4.09
CA SER A 555 13.95 31.30 4.54
C SER A 555 14.61 30.31 3.59
N ARG A 556 15.94 30.44 3.50
CA ARG A 556 16.87 29.50 2.87
C ARG A 556 16.43 29.04 1.48
N PRO A 557 16.32 29.94 0.49
CA PRO A 557 16.02 29.51 -0.88
C PRO A 557 17.02 28.45 -1.35
N ARG A 558 16.61 27.56 -2.26
CA ARG A 558 17.51 26.54 -2.79
C ARG A 558 18.67 27.19 -3.55
N ALA A 559 18.36 28.14 -4.42
CA ALA A 559 19.31 28.94 -5.18
C ALA A 559 18.72 30.32 -5.50
N VAL A 560 19.60 31.31 -5.64
CA VAL A 560 19.25 32.64 -6.18
C VAL A 560 19.98 32.79 -7.51
N LEU A 561 19.24 32.64 -8.61
CA LEU A 561 19.81 32.73 -9.95
C LEU A 561 19.69 34.15 -10.48
N VAL A 562 20.71 34.63 -11.17
CA VAL A 562 20.68 35.88 -11.92
C VAL A 562 20.77 35.55 -13.39
N LEU A 563 19.72 35.90 -14.13
CA LEU A 563 19.70 35.69 -15.58
C LEU A 563 20.50 36.81 -16.26
N PRO A 564 21.43 36.47 -17.18
CA PRO A 564 22.06 37.48 -18.01
C PRO A 564 21.00 38.16 -18.91
N PRO A 565 21.31 39.29 -19.55
CA PRO A 565 20.50 39.79 -20.65
C PRO A 565 20.23 38.68 -21.68
N ALA A 566 19.01 38.57 -22.19
CA ALA A 566 18.63 37.47 -23.11
C ALA A 566 19.55 37.40 -24.35
N SER A 567 19.99 38.55 -24.86
CA SER A 567 20.94 38.66 -25.97
C SER A 567 22.36 38.16 -25.65
N GLN A 568 22.70 38.02 -24.37
CA GLN A 568 23.99 37.54 -23.86
C GLN A 568 23.87 36.12 -23.26
N ALA A 569 22.70 35.50 -23.35
CA ALA A 569 22.49 34.17 -22.78
C ALA A 569 23.30 33.10 -23.55
N MET A 570 24.30 32.53 -22.89
CA MET A 570 25.14 31.46 -23.45
C MET A 570 24.47 30.06 -23.38
N PHE A 571 23.14 30.01 -23.34
CA PHE A 571 22.34 28.78 -23.25
C PHE A 571 21.05 28.89 -24.07
N LYS A 572 20.57 27.77 -24.62
CA LYS A 572 19.34 27.72 -25.42
C LYS A 572 18.07 27.77 -24.57
N ARG A 573 18.09 27.15 -23.38
CA ARG A 573 16.98 27.19 -22.41
C ARG A 573 17.44 26.73 -21.03
N LEU A 574 16.81 27.29 -19.99
CA LEU A 574 16.91 26.85 -18.62
C LEU A 574 15.62 26.10 -18.25
N ILE A 575 15.75 24.85 -17.82
CA ILE A 575 14.62 23.94 -17.63
C ILE A 575 14.50 23.59 -16.14
N PHE A 576 13.29 23.70 -15.60
CA PHE A 576 12.91 23.28 -14.26
C PHE A 576 11.98 22.07 -14.41
N GLU A 577 12.53 20.88 -14.17
CA GLU A 577 11.74 19.65 -14.10
C GLU A 577 11.20 19.49 -12.70
N VAL A 578 9.87 19.52 -12.58
CA VAL A 578 9.19 19.28 -11.32
C VAL A 578 8.54 17.91 -11.33
N PHE A 579 8.89 17.14 -10.31
CA PHE A 579 8.45 15.78 -10.07
C PHE A 579 7.67 15.72 -8.75
N VAL A 580 6.46 15.18 -8.75
CA VAL A 580 5.63 15.07 -7.54
C VAL A 580 5.21 13.63 -7.33
N THR A 581 5.47 13.13 -6.12
CA THR A 581 5.14 11.77 -5.68
C THR A 581 4.46 11.78 -4.31
N CYS A 582 3.98 10.63 -3.86
CA CYS A 582 3.39 10.41 -2.54
C CYS A 582 3.44 8.91 -2.18
N ASP A 583 3.00 8.57 -0.99
CA ASP A 583 2.87 7.17 -0.58
C ASP A 583 1.86 6.43 -1.47
N GLU A 584 2.19 5.19 -1.82
CA GLU A 584 1.35 4.28 -2.62
C GLU A 584 0.83 4.86 -3.95
N ILE A 585 1.58 5.79 -4.56
CA ILE A 585 1.15 6.50 -5.77
C ILE A 585 0.94 5.55 -6.97
N ARG A 586 -0.14 5.79 -7.74
CA ARG A 586 -0.40 5.09 -9.01
C ARG A 586 0.31 5.75 -10.18
N LYS A 587 0.28 7.08 -10.22
CA LYS A 587 0.91 7.90 -11.27
C LYS A 587 1.41 9.20 -10.67
N GLU A 588 2.68 9.46 -10.92
CA GLU A 588 3.40 10.65 -10.51
C GLU A 588 2.98 11.87 -11.33
N GLY A 589 3.05 13.04 -10.70
CA GLY A 589 2.92 14.33 -11.38
C GLY A 589 4.27 14.74 -11.96
N ARG A 590 4.31 15.15 -13.23
CA ARG A 590 5.50 15.72 -13.85
C ARG A 590 5.14 16.96 -14.64
N ALA A 591 6.01 17.96 -14.58
CA ALA A 591 5.92 19.15 -15.41
C ALA A 591 7.31 19.67 -15.75
N LEU A 592 7.40 20.28 -16.93
CA LEU A 592 8.56 21.02 -17.39
C LEU A 592 8.20 22.50 -17.46
N ILE A 593 9.01 23.33 -16.83
CA ILE A 593 8.95 24.79 -16.95
C ILE A 593 10.24 25.21 -17.63
N GLU A 594 10.16 25.97 -18.71
CA GLU A 594 11.32 26.36 -19.50
C GLU A 594 11.37 27.88 -19.62
N LEU A 595 12.56 28.45 -19.38
CA LEU A 595 12.87 29.83 -19.72
C LEU A 595 13.77 29.84 -20.95
N VAL A 596 13.25 30.40 -22.04
CA VAL A 596 13.92 30.46 -23.34
C VAL A 596 14.27 31.92 -23.62
N PRO A 597 15.55 32.27 -23.83
CA PRO A 597 15.91 33.60 -24.30
C PRO A 597 15.39 33.80 -25.73
N GLU A 598 14.50 34.77 -25.92
CA GLU A 598 13.96 35.18 -27.22
C GLU A 598 14.12 36.71 -27.35
N ASP A 599 14.82 37.15 -28.41
CA ASP A 599 15.12 38.55 -28.68
C ASP A 599 15.85 39.27 -27.53
N GLN A 600 15.11 40.07 -26.73
CA GLN A 600 15.61 40.86 -25.60
C GLN A 600 14.97 40.46 -24.25
N ASP A 601 14.22 39.35 -24.21
CA ASP A 601 13.53 38.89 -23.00
C ASP A 601 13.58 37.37 -22.85
N TYR A 602 13.03 36.86 -21.75
CA TYR A 602 12.84 35.43 -21.52
C TYR A 602 11.38 35.06 -21.66
N MET A 603 11.12 34.06 -22.50
CA MET A 603 9.80 33.45 -22.65
C MET A 603 9.65 32.26 -21.71
N LEU A 604 8.56 32.27 -20.93
CA LEU A 604 8.17 31.18 -20.05
C LEU A 604 7.29 30.18 -20.81
N TYR A 605 7.71 28.91 -20.80
CA TYR A 605 6.94 27.78 -21.33
C TYR A 605 6.57 26.83 -20.19
N PHE A 606 5.39 26.22 -20.29
CA PHE A 606 4.92 25.15 -19.41
C PHE A 606 4.50 23.94 -20.24
N ASN A 607 5.20 22.82 -20.07
CA ASN A 607 5.03 21.60 -20.85
C ASN A 607 5.01 21.86 -22.38
N GLY A 608 5.94 22.70 -22.84
CA GLY A 608 6.06 23.10 -24.25
C GLY A 608 5.06 24.17 -24.73
N VAL A 609 4.12 24.60 -23.88
CA VAL A 609 3.16 25.66 -24.22
C VAL A 609 3.69 27.02 -23.77
N LYS A 610 3.75 27.99 -24.68
CA LYS A 610 4.16 29.38 -24.41
C LYS A 610 3.15 30.05 -23.46
N ILE A 611 3.59 30.56 -22.32
CA ILE A 611 2.73 31.18 -21.30
C ILE A 611 2.78 32.70 -21.38
N ALA A 612 3.92 33.31 -21.09
CA ALA A 612 4.11 34.76 -21.07
C ALA A 612 5.60 35.12 -21.05
N SER A 613 5.93 36.35 -21.45
CA SER A 613 7.30 36.88 -21.31
C SER A 613 7.55 37.33 -19.87
N LEU A 614 8.80 37.29 -19.40
CA LEU A 614 9.13 37.77 -18.05
C LEU A 614 8.85 39.27 -17.90
N SER A 615 9.03 40.08 -18.94
CA SER A 615 8.71 41.51 -18.92
C SER A 615 7.21 41.77 -18.72
N MET A 616 6.35 40.93 -19.32
CA MET A 616 4.90 41.00 -19.14
C MET A 616 4.51 40.55 -17.73
N LEU A 617 5.08 39.45 -17.25
CA LEU A 617 4.81 38.96 -15.89
C LEU A 617 5.24 39.98 -14.83
N THR A 618 6.37 40.65 -15.03
CA THR A 618 6.94 41.59 -14.05
C THR A 618 6.64 43.07 -14.32
N LYS A 619 5.72 43.37 -15.24
CA LYS A 619 5.33 44.74 -15.59
C LYS A 619 4.88 45.52 -14.35
N GLU A 620 5.30 46.77 -14.17
CA GLU A 620 4.86 47.65 -13.06
C GLU A 620 5.21 47.18 -11.64
N LEU A 621 6.06 46.17 -11.48
CA LEU A 621 6.56 45.78 -10.16
C LEU A 621 7.55 46.81 -9.62
N ARG A 622 7.54 47.03 -8.30
CA ARG A 622 8.59 47.78 -7.62
C ARG A 622 9.86 46.96 -7.58
N GLU A 623 11.00 47.61 -7.64
CA GLU A 623 12.26 46.89 -7.60
C GLU A 623 12.62 46.49 -6.16
N ASP A 624 12.97 45.22 -5.97
CA ASP A 624 13.47 44.72 -4.69
C ASP A 624 14.93 45.14 -4.46
N SER A 625 15.24 45.67 -3.27
CA SER A 625 16.57 46.16 -2.95
C SER A 625 17.64 45.07 -3.04
N ASN A 626 17.35 43.85 -2.62
CA ASN A 626 18.33 42.74 -2.67
C ASN A 626 18.53 42.25 -4.10
N ALA A 627 17.44 42.15 -4.88
CA ALA A 627 17.53 41.82 -6.31
C ALA A 627 18.40 42.81 -7.08
N LYS A 628 18.28 44.13 -6.78
CA LYS A 628 19.12 45.16 -7.39
C LYS A 628 20.61 44.90 -7.17
N ILE A 629 20.99 44.49 -5.96
CA ILE A 629 22.39 44.29 -5.61
C ILE A 629 22.94 43.09 -6.39
N CYS A 630 22.17 42.00 -6.56
CA CYS A 630 22.57 40.85 -7.38
C CYS A 630 22.89 41.23 -8.83
N CYS A 631 22.06 42.07 -9.47
CA CYS A 631 22.27 42.48 -10.86
C CYS A 631 23.45 43.47 -11.05
N LYS A 632 23.80 44.27 -10.03
CA LYS A 632 24.94 45.20 -10.11
C LYS A 632 26.28 44.47 -10.22
N THR A 633 26.41 43.30 -9.61
CA THR A 633 27.65 42.51 -9.58
C THR A 633 27.95 41.80 -10.90
N LEU A 634 26.97 41.63 -11.81
CA LEU A 634 27.19 41.11 -13.16
C LEU A 634 27.73 42.16 -14.15
N LYS A 635 27.66 43.45 -13.80
CA LYS A 635 28.16 44.57 -14.64
C LYS A 635 29.61 44.95 -14.33
N GLN A 636 30.21 44.34 -13.31
CA GLN A 636 31.63 44.44 -12.95
C GLN A 636 32.33 43.16 -13.37
#